data_AF-A0AAN7ZR11-F1
#
_entry.id   AF-A0AAN7ZR11-F1
#
_cell.length_a   1.000
_cell.length_b   1.000
_cell.length_c   1.000
_cell.angle_alpha   90.00
_cell.angle_beta   90.00
_cell.angle_gamma   90.00
#
_symmetry.space_group_name_H-M   'P 1'
#
loop_
_entity.id
_entity.type
_entity.pdbx_description
1 polymer ?
#
loop_
_entity_poly.entity_id
_entity_poly.type
_entity_poly.pdbx_seq_one_letter_code
_entity_poly.pdbx_strand_id
1 'polypeptide(L)'
;MFEILSTTSLLICSSLLVYAASLVVYRLYLHPLADFPGPKLAAATKWYEFYFDVLLSPGGQFWHEVNRMHDKYGSIIRINPDELHIRDSSAYDLVYSGKRDKWYPAAQMAGQRVSTFATVEHDLHRKRRAPGNLLLGKRTVNESIPMIRGQLVKLQQNFETAARTGEVLDLGLVMLAFTTDVAGKYLMNLTLGMQDDTVKARRWKNATHQLAGMTPLVKQFPWLAGPMDLVPISVWRVVAPNVAALQELQAGVKADARRFLKSVEEQKVGTEDVVPDGRPLTLFQSVWQNASSSEERGLERMFDEGRNTILAGSETTARVIPRALYELVCAPEALRKLCKELDDAETKYGRSVSDLTLTEVEHLPWLMSVVKESLRLAAVLTSRLPLMPHEPLQYKDWTIPAMAPVSLSPYDVLRDAAIFPEPKAFRPERWLYTTDDGLLKPRTDLDRSLVIYGKGPRMCQGLNLANAEVYLSIAAIVARFDLELRDVVRERDIEYVSDCFLARPESTSLDFFPNNLPKDQNPPTNFHSPPLIMSGEEGSAHADNGIDSITDKLGGMNTNDQPRTEEDYAQAQLTLRAIVTSREAGVIIGKAGQNVADVRDKTGVRAGVSKVVPGVHDRVLTVTGSLTSISEAYGLVADGLVKGAPQVGMGGVVASPNTHPIRLLISHNQMGTIIGRQGQRIKQIQDGSGVRMVAQKEMLPQSTERIVEVQGTPDGIQKAVWEIGKCLVDDMERGYGTVLYSPAVRVQGGAPPPMNGAPAGQGYGAPRSYNRTGNGADFTGAPPQSYGAQPRRNTGPESAGPPPAVEDGEDIQTQNISIPADMVGCIIGRGGSKISEIRKSSGARISIAKAPHDETGERMFTITGGPTANEKALYLLYENLEAEKMRRSQIPEAAA
;
A
#
# COMPACT_ATOMS: atom_id res chain seq x y z
N MET A 1 8.68 62.30 29.31
CA MET A 1 8.17 61.31 28.34
C MET A 1 9.31 60.55 27.65
N PHE A 2 10.29 61.24 27.05
CA PHE A 2 11.47 60.61 26.43
C PHE A 2 12.34 59.75 27.38
N GLU A 3 12.58 60.18 28.63
CA GLU A 3 13.35 59.36 29.61
C GLU A 3 12.61 58.10 30.08
N ILE A 4 11.29 58.16 30.17
CA ILE A 4 10.44 57.02 30.53
C ILE A 4 10.43 56.00 29.37
N LEU A 5 10.37 56.47 28.11
CA LEU A 5 10.51 55.62 26.92
C LEU A 5 11.90 55.00 26.79
N SER A 6 12.96 55.71 27.19
CA SER A 6 14.34 55.20 27.19
C SER A 6 14.56 54.10 28.24
N THR A 7 14.10 54.33 29.48
CA THR A 7 14.21 53.37 30.57
C THR A 7 13.38 52.11 30.35
N THR A 8 12.15 52.22 29.83
CA THR A 8 11.35 51.04 29.46
C THR A 8 11.98 50.24 28.33
N SER A 9 12.53 50.92 27.31
CA SER A 9 13.24 50.24 26.21
C SER A 9 14.48 49.49 26.70
N LEU A 10 15.28 50.10 27.59
CA LEU A 10 16.43 49.46 28.24
C LEU A 10 16.04 48.23 29.07
N LEU A 11 14.94 48.31 29.83
CA LEU A 11 14.42 47.17 30.60
C LEU A 11 13.94 46.04 29.69
N ILE A 12 13.26 46.36 28.58
CA ILE A 12 12.83 45.37 27.59
C ILE A 12 14.04 44.70 26.95
N CYS A 13 15.02 45.47 26.46
CA CYS A 13 16.24 44.92 25.87
C CYS A 13 17.02 44.05 26.85
N SER A 14 17.17 44.49 28.11
CA SER A 14 17.85 43.72 29.15
C SER A 14 17.11 42.41 29.46
N SER A 15 15.78 42.45 29.55
CA SER A 15 14.95 41.26 29.78
C SER A 15 15.05 40.27 28.62
N LEU A 16 15.04 40.77 27.38
CA LEU A 16 15.23 39.94 26.17
C LEU A 16 16.61 39.30 26.12
N LEU A 17 17.66 40.01 26.51
CA LEU A 17 19.03 39.47 26.58
C LEU A 17 19.15 38.38 27.64
N VAL A 18 18.61 38.61 28.84
CA VAL A 18 18.58 37.59 29.90
C VAL A 18 17.78 36.37 29.47
N TYR A 19 16.62 36.57 28.85
CA TYR A 19 15.82 35.47 28.29
C TYR A 19 16.60 34.70 27.21
N ALA A 20 17.24 35.39 26.27
CA ALA A 20 18.05 34.74 25.22
C ALA A 20 19.22 33.94 25.82
N ALA A 21 19.96 34.51 26.79
CA ALA A 21 21.07 33.84 27.44
C ALA A 21 20.61 32.60 28.23
N SER A 22 19.55 32.73 29.04
CA SER A 22 18.98 31.61 29.79
C SER A 22 18.42 30.51 28.89
N LEU A 23 17.80 30.87 27.77
CA LEU A 23 17.33 29.93 26.75
C LEU A 23 18.48 29.15 26.10
N VAL A 24 19.60 29.82 25.80
CA VAL A 24 20.81 29.15 25.27
C VAL A 24 21.38 28.17 26.29
N VAL A 25 21.51 28.59 27.56
CA VAL A 25 21.98 27.70 28.63
C VAL A 25 21.06 26.49 28.78
N TYR A 26 19.74 26.70 28.81
CA TYR A 26 18.77 25.61 28.85
C TYR A 26 18.95 24.65 27.66
N ARG A 27 18.99 25.17 26.43
CA ARG A 27 19.11 24.36 25.21
C ARG A 27 20.37 23.51 25.15
N LEU A 28 21.49 24.03 25.67
CA LEU A 28 22.79 23.38 25.60
C LEU A 28 23.05 22.38 26.73
N TYR A 29 22.45 22.58 27.91
CA TYR A 29 22.81 21.81 29.10
C TYR A 29 21.63 21.13 29.82
N LEU A 30 20.40 21.63 29.66
CA LEU A 30 19.23 21.14 30.41
C LEU A 30 18.14 20.56 29.50
N HIS A 31 18.21 20.81 28.20
CA HIS A 31 17.25 20.28 27.22
C HIS A 31 17.35 18.76 27.16
N PRO A 32 16.23 18.02 26.95
CA PRO A 32 16.25 16.56 26.81
C PRO A 32 17.17 16.04 25.69
N LEU A 33 17.53 16.92 24.74
CA LEU A 33 18.44 16.62 23.63
C LEU A 33 19.86 17.17 23.83
N ALA A 34 20.24 17.57 25.05
CA ALA A 34 21.54 18.21 25.32
C ALA A 34 22.74 17.27 25.11
N ASP A 35 22.55 15.97 25.38
CA ASP A 35 23.61 14.96 25.29
C ASP A 35 23.87 14.48 23.85
N PHE A 36 22.94 14.72 22.94
CA PHE A 36 23.10 14.32 21.54
C PHE A 36 24.19 15.17 20.86
N PRO A 37 25.05 14.55 20.03
CA PRO A 37 26.17 15.24 19.41
C PRO A 37 25.69 16.18 18.29
N GLY A 38 26.48 17.21 18.00
CA GLY A 38 26.16 18.20 16.97
C GLY A 38 26.80 19.55 17.23
N PRO A 39 26.73 20.51 16.28
CA PRO A 39 27.24 21.85 16.50
C PRO A 39 26.50 22.55 17.64
N LYS A 40 27.25 23.07 18.63
CA LYS A 40 26.65 23.81 19.75
C LYS A 40 25.85 25.03 19.29
N LEU A 41 26.29 25.71 18.21
CA LEU A 41 25.53 26.84 17.64
C LEU A 41 24.17 26.41 17.09
N ALA A 42 24.11 25.26 16.39
CA ALA A 42 22.87 24.70 15.87
C ALA A 42 21.93 24.26 17.01
N ALA A 43 22.47 23.63 18.06
CA ALA A 43 21.70 23.28 19.25
C ALA A 43 21.17 24.51 20.02
N ALA A 44 21.86 25.64 19.98
CA ALA A 44 21.48 26.86 20.68
C ALA A 44 20.35 27.64 19.97
N THR A 45 20.31 27.65 18.64
CA THR A 45 19.42 28.53 17.87
C THR A 45 19.01 27.99 16.50
N LYS A 46 17.75 28.26 16.11
CA LYS A 46 17.24 28.00 14.75
C LYS A 46 17.81 28.94 13.70
N TRP A 47 18.41 30.06 14.11
CA TRP A 47 19.07 30.99 13.19
C TRP A 47 20.22 30.35 12.40
N TYR A 48 20.80 29.26 12.92
CA TYR A 48 21.79 28.46 12.20
C TYR A 48 21.17 27.82 10.95
N GLU A 49 20.06 27.11 11.10
CA GLU A 49 19.30 26.53 9.98
C GLU A 49 18.78 27.62 9.04
N PHE A 50 18.20 28.70 9.58
CA PHE A 50 17.70 29.84 8.81
C PHE A 50 18.75 30.44 7.87
N TYR A 51 20.01 30.53 8.31
CA TYR A 51 21.08 31.03 7.46
C TYR A 51 21.23 30.19 6.19
N PHE A 52 21.30 28.87 6.30
CA PHE A 52 21.47 27.99 5.12
C PHE A 52 20.21 27.86 4.27
N ASP A 53 19.04 27.85 4.91
CA ASP A 53 17.78 27.62 4.22
C ASP A 53 17.21 28.88 3.56
N VAL A 54 17.48 30.07 4.10
CA VAL A 54 16.85 31.34 3.67
C VAL A 54 17.87 32.38 3.20
N LEU A 55 18.97 32.59 3.93
CA LEU A 55 19.89 33.70 3.63
C LEU A 55 20.97 33.33 2.61
N LEU A 56 21.48 32.10 2.66
CA LEU A 56 22.53 31.63 1.77
C LEU A 56 21.93 31.33 0.41
N SER A 57 22.31 32.10 -0.61
CA SER A 57 21.91 31.85 -1.99
C SER A 57 22.40 30.46 -2.45
N PRO A 58 21.58 29.65 -3.15
CA PRO A 58 20.25 29.94 -3.69
C PRO A 58 19.06 29.57 -2.77
N GLY A 59 19.27 29.39 -1.46
CA GLY A 59 18.30 28.89 -0.49
C GLY A 59 18.32 27.36 -0.36
N GLY A 60 17.67 26.81 0.67
CA GLY A 60 17.53 25.36 0.86
C GLY A 60 18.85 24.59 0.97
N GLN A 61 19.92 25.20 1.48
CA GLN A 61 21.26 24.58 1.54
C GLN A 61 21.48 23.73 2.80
N PHE A 62 20.55 23.71 3.74
CA PHE A 62 20.80 23.10 5.05
C PHE A 62 21.04 21.59 4.98
N TRP A 63 20.48 20.90 3.99
CA TRP A 63 20.70 19.46 3.78
C TRP A 63 22.18 19.09 3.53
N HIS A 64 22.94 19.92 2.79
CA HIS A 64 24.39 19.75 2.63
C HIS A 64 25.13 19.94 3.96
N GLU A 65 24.70 20.94 4.73
CA GLU A 65 25.27 21.22 6.04
C GLU A 65 24.99 20.07 7.04
N VAL A 66 23.79 19.49 7.03
CA VAL A 66 23.45 18.30 7.82
C VAL A 66 24.36 17.13 7.46
N ASN A 67 24.65 16.92 6.17
CA ASN A 67 25.59 15.90 5.73
C ASN A 67 27.01 16.14 6.27
N ARG A 68 27.50 17.38 6.21
CA ARG A 68 28.79 17.77 6.81
C ARG A 68 28.82 17.57 8.32
N MET A 69 27.70 17.83 9.01
CA MET A 69 27.59 17.55 10.44
C MET A 69 27.71 16.05 10.72
N HIS A 70 27.06 15.19 9.94
CA HIS A 70 27.17 13.75 10.12
C HIS A 70 28.60 13.23 9.91
N ASP A 71 29.32 13.77 8.91
CA ASP A 71 30.73 13.42 8.67
C ASP A 71 31.62 13.72 9.89
N LYS A 72 31.25 14.72 10.70
CA LYS A 72 32.00 15.16 11.87
C LYS A 72 31.54 14.51 13.18
N TYR A 73 30.23 14.35 13.39
CA TYR A 73 29.65 14.02 14.69
C TYR A 73 29.07 12.60 14.77
N GLY A 74 28.95 11.88 13.65
CA GLY A 74 28.49 10.49 13.63
C GLY A 74 27.10 10.30 13.04
N SER A 75 26.49 9.13 13.26
CA SER A 75 25.26 8.70 12.56
C SER A 75 23.96 9.33 13.08
N ILE A 76 23.94 9.88 14.28
CA ILE A 76 22.82 10.63 14.85
C ILE A 76 23.33 11.96 15.38
N ILE A 77 22.65 13.06 15.03
CA ILE A 77 23.07 14.40 15.40
C ILE A 77 21.87 15.29 15.74
N ARG A 78 22.09 16.29 16.57
CA ARG A 78 21.15 17.39 16.82
C ARG A 78 21.42 18.53 15.85
N ILE A 79 20.50 18.75 14.92
CA ILE A 79 20.66 19.68 13.79
C ILE A 79 20.11 21.08 14.07
N ASN A 80 19.19 21.21 15.03
CA ASN A 80 18.68 22.49 15.52
C ASN A 80 18.26 22.30 17.00
N PRO A 81 17.67 23.30 17.68
CA PRO A 81 17.30 23.14 19.08
C PRO A 81 16.32 21.99 19.37
N ASP A 82 15.50 21.60 18.39
CA ASP A 82 14.36 20.71 18.62
C ASP A 82 14.52 19.35 17.94
N GLU A 83 15.28 19.25 16.84
CA GLU A 83 15.27 18.12 15.91
C GLU A 83 16.58 17.30 15.94
N LEU A 84 16.43 15.98 15.91
CA LEU A 84 17.50 15.02 15.64
C LEU A 84 17.43 14.53 14.19
N HIS A 85 18.58 14.37 13.54
CA HIS A 85 18.70 13.74 12.24
C HIS A 85 19.56 12.48 12.33
N ILE A 86 19.15 11.42 11.64
CA ILE A 86 19.87 10.14 11.54
C ILE A 86 20.30 9.93 10.08
N ARG A 87 21.58 9.61 9.88
CA ARG A 87 22.13 9.18 8.58
C ARG A 87 22.61 7.73 8.70
N ASP A 88 21.63 6.84 8.75
CA ASP A 88 21.79 5.39 8.83
C ASP A 88 20.53 4.73 8.26
N SER A 89 20.66 4.12 7.09
CA SER A 89 19.52 3.54 6.36
C SER A 89 18.83 2.41 7.14
N SER A 90 19.54 1.73 8.05
CA SER A 90 18.95 0.67 8.89
C SER A 90 17.93 1.21 9.89
N ALA A 91 18.01 2.50 10.25
CA ALA A 91 17.09 3.17 11.18
C ALA A 91 15.79 3.66 10.53
N TYR A 92 15.66 3.54 9.19
CA TYR A 92 14.48 4.06 8.48
C TYR A 92 13.18 3.44 9.01
N ASP A 93 13.20 2.12 9.25
CA ASP A 93 12.05 1.40 9.77
C ASP A 93 11.70 1.80 11.21
N LEU A 94 12.70 2.06 12.04
CA LEU A 94 12.53 2.50 13.43
C LEU A 94 11.77 3.84 13.51
N VAL A 95 12.12 4.79 12.65
CA VAL A 95 11.56 6.15 12.67
C VAL A 95 10.18 6.22 12.01
N TYR A 96 10.02 5.60 10.84
CA TYR A 96 8.82 5.76 10.02
C TYR A 96 7.75 4.67 10.25
N SER A 97 8.03 3.64 11.04
CA SER A 97 7.02 2.65 11.44
C SER A 97 6.32 3.06 12.74
N GLY A 98 5.03 2.72 12.85
CA GLY A 98 4.23 2.91 14.07
C GLY A 98 3.47 4.24 14.16
N LYS A 99 2.91 4.50 15.35
CA LYS A 99 2.14 5.70 15.65
C LYS A 99 3.06 6.91 15.85
N ARG A 100 2.99 7.86 14.91
CA ARG A 100 3.84 9.07 14.87
C ARG A 100 3.04 10.30 14.44
N ASP A 101 3.28 11.41 15.13
CA ASP A 101 2.80 12.72 14.72
C ASP A 101 3.78 13.39 13.74
N LYS A 102 3.26 14.24 12.87
CA LYS A 102 4.11 15.04 11.97
C LYS A 102 4.60 16.27 12.71
N TRP A 103 5.87 16.63 12.58
CA TRP A 103 6.37 17.87 13.18
C TRP A 103 5.63 19.09 12.60
N TYR A 104 5.09 19.96 13.46
CA TYR A 104 4.18 21.05 13.05
C TYR A 104 4.74 21.94 11.92
N PRO A 105 6.00 22.42 11.97
CA PRO A 105 6.60 23.14 10.86
C PRO A 105 6.61 22.39 9.52
N ALA A 106 6.86 21.07 9.54
CA ALA A 106 6.78 20.23 8.34
C ALA A 106 5.33 19.92 7.91
N ALA A 107 4.36 20.08 8.80
CA ALA A 107 2.94 19.96 8.44
C ALA A 107 2.44 21.21 7.71
N GLN A 108 2.89 22.40 8.11
CA GLN A 108 2.43 23.68 7.55
C GLN A 108 3.17 24.12 6.29
N MET A 109 4.22 23.40 5.89
CA MET A 109 5.15 23.81 4.84
C MET A 109 4.52 24.07 3.46
N ALA A 110 3.40 23.42 3.16
CA ALA A 110 2.66 23.58 1.90
C ALA A 110 1.60 24.72 1.95
N GLY A 111 1.53 25.48 3.05
CA GLY A 111 0.52 26.54 3.24
C GLY A 111 -0.90 26.01 3.47
N GLN A 112 -1.02 24.75 3.88
CA GLN A 112 -2.30 24.07 4.13
C GLN A 112 -2.52 23.85 5.62
N ARG A 113 -3.78 23.82 6.05
CA ARG A 113 -4.13 23.76 7.47
C ARG A 113 -4.92 22.52 7.84
N VAL A 114 -5.87 22.13 6.99
CA VAL A 114 -6.83 21.06 7.29
C VAL A 114 -6.83 19.93 6.27
N SER A 115 -5.90 19.95 5.31
CA SER A 115 -5.68 18.83 4.38
C SER A 115 -5.12 17.59 5.09
N THR A 116 -5.21 16.43 4.43
CA THR A 116 -4.54 15.22 4.88
C THR A 116 -3.02 15.45 5.07
N PHE A 117 -2.36 16.14 4.14
CA PHE A 117 -0.90 16.42 4.22
C PHE A 117 -0.51 17.29 5.42
N ALA A 118 -1.34 18.28 5.77
CA ALA A 118 -1.09 19.23 6.86
C ALA A 118 -1.50 18.71 8.26
N THR A 119 -2.07 17.52 8.33
CA THR A 119 -2.58 16.98 9.60
C THR A 119 -1.45 16.44 10.49
N VAL A 120 -1.24 17.09 11.64
CA VAL A 120 -0.18 16.76 12.61
C VAL A 120 -0.47 15.47 13.36
N GLU A 121 -1.66 15.31 13.92
CA GLU A 121 -2.01 14.17 14.77
C GLU A 121 -2.18 12.89 13.95
N HIS A 122 -1.63 11.79 14.44
CA HIS A 122 -1.66 10.49 13.78
C HIS A 122 -3.09 9.98 13.51
N ASP A 123 -3.94 9.97 14.54
CA ASP A 123 -5.26 9.35 14.45
C ASP A 123 -6.20 10.17 13.55
N LEU A 124 -6.10 11.50 13.62
CA LEU A 124 -6.82 12.39 12.70
C LEU A 124 -6.32 12.24 11.26
N HIS A 125 -5.01 12.14 11.05
CA HIS A 125 -4.44 11.89 9.72
C HIS A 125 -4.95 10.57 9.15
N ARG A 126 -4.99 9.49 9.95
CA ARG A 126 -5.52 8.18 9.53
C ARG A 126 -6.97 8.31 9.03
N LYS A 127 -7.82 9.03 9.76
CA LYS A 127 -9.23 9.29 9.37
C LYS A 127 -9.31 10.11 8.07
N ARG A 128 -8.58 11.22 7.98
CA ARG A 128 -8.56 12.10 6.80
C ARG A 128 -8.00 11.45 5.54
N ARG A 129 -7.10 10.48 5.70
CA ARG A 129 -6.52 9.69 4.61
C ARG A 129 -7.48 8.65 4.04
N ALA A 130 -8.38 8.08 4.86
CA ALA A 130 -9.24 6.98 4.44
C ALA A 130 -10.06 7.25 3.15
N PRO A 131 -10.70 8.43 2.95
CA PRO A 131 -11.42 8.74 1.71
C PRO A 131 -10.53 8.67 0.46
N GLY A 132 -9.36 9.31 0.50
CA GLY A 132 -8.43 9.29 -0.65
C GLY A 132 -7.88 7.90 -0.97
N ASN A 133 -7.80 6.99 0.01
CA ASN A 133 -7.36 5.61 -0.24
C ASN A 133 -8.37 4.81 -1.09
N LEU A 134 -9.66 5.16 -1.04
CA LEU A 134 -10.70 4.53 -1.87
C LEU A 134 -10.48 4.85 -3.35
N LEU A 135 -10.02 6.08 -3.63
CA LEU A 135 -9.74 6.57 -4.98
C LEU A 135 -8.36 6.13 -5.47
N LEU A 136 -7.33 6.19 -4.61
CA LEU A 136 -5.94 5.95 -5.01
C LEU A 136 -5.48 4.49 -4.79
N GLY A 137 -6.41 3.59 -4.48
CA GLY A 137 -6.17 2.16 -4.39
C GLY A 137 -5.87 1.53 -5.75
N LYS A 138 -5.06 0.47 -5.78
CA LYS A 138 -4.58 -0.17 -7.03
C LYS A 138 -5.72 -0.54 -8.00
N ARG A 139 -6.82 -1.09 -7.47
CA ARG A 139 -8.01 -1.44 -8.27
C ARG A 139 -8.65 -0.23 -8.94
N THR A 140 -8.96 0.81 -8.16
CA THR A 140 -9.64 2.02 -8.66
C THR A 140 -8.79 2.78 -9.67
N VAL A 141 -7.46 2.78 -9.48
CA VAL A 141 -6.51 3.32 -10.46
C VAL A 141 -6.53 2.50 -11.75
N ASN A 142 -6.50 1.17 -11.67
CA ASN A 142 -6.58 0.29 -12.83
C ASN A 142 -7.87 0.49 -13.64
N GLU A 143 -9.02 0.67 -12.96
CA GLU A 143 -10.30 0.97 -13.61
C GLU A 143 -10.28 2.31 -14.37
N SER A 144 -9.34 3.21 -14.04
CA SER A 144 -9.22 4.56 -14.60
C SER A 144 -8.19 4.69 -15.72
N ILE A 145 -7.50 3.60 -16.06
CA ILE A 145 -6.49 3.57 -17.13
C ILE A 145 -7.01 4.07 -18.49
N PRO A 146 -8.24 3.77 -18.93
CA PRO A 146 -8.77 4.33 -20.18
C PRO A 146 -8.76 5.88 -20.20
N MET A 147 -9.03 6.52 -19.05
CA MET A 147 -8.99 7.98 -18.93
C MET A 147 -7.55 8.50 -19.02
N ILE A 148 -6.60 7.85 -18.34
CA ILE A 148 -5.17 8.18 -18.38
C ILE A 148 -4.64 8.02 -19.82
N ARG A 149 -5.02 6.95 -20.52
CA ARG A 149 -4.68 6.76 -21.94
C ARG A 149 -5.20 7.87 -22.83
N GLY A 150 -6.41 8.39 -22.58
CA GLY A 150 -6.91 9.55 -23.30
C GLY A 150 -6.03 10.80 -23.15
N GLN A 151 -5.43 11.00 -21.97
CA GLN A 151 -4.44 12.08 -21.77
C GLN A 151 -3.09 11.75 -22.40
N LEU A 152 -2.71 10.47 -22.44
CA LEU A 152 -1.46 9.99 -23.04
C LEU A 152 -1.48 10.14 -24.58
N VAL A 153 -2.62 9.91 -25.22
CA VAL A 153 -2.79 10.14 -26.66
C VAL A 153 -2.55 11.62 -27.00
N LYS A 154 -3.07 12.54 -26.18
CA LYS A 154 -2.80 13.97 -26.34
C LYS A 154 -1.32 14.29 -26.18
N LEU A 155 -0.67 13.70 -25.17
CA LEU A 155 0.77 13.83 -24.96
C LEU A 155 1.54 13.38 -26.20
N GLN A 156 1.20 12.23 -26.77
CA GLN A 156 1.82 11.72 -28.01
C GLN A 156 1.60 12.67 -29.19
N GLN A 157 0.39 13.22 -29.36
CA GLN A 157 0.10 14.21 -30.41
C GLN A 157 0.96 15.47 -30.28
N ASN A 158 1.22 15.93 -29.06
CA ASN A 158 2.12 17.06 -28.81
C ASN A 158 3.57 16.75 -29.24
N PHE A 159 4.05 15.53 -28.94
CA PHE A 159 5.37 15.07 -29.42
C PHE A 159 5.43 14.94 -30.94
N GLU A 160 4.39 14.37 -31.57
CA GLU A 160 4.29 14.26 -33.04
C GLU A 160 4.30 15.63 -33.71
N THR A 161 3.60 16.60 -33.13
CA THR A 161 3.57 17.98 -33.63
C THR A 161 4.95 18.61 -33.56
N ALA A 162 5.64 18.49 -32.42
CA ALA A 162 6.99 19.01 -32.25
C ALA A 162 8.01 18.37 -33.22
N ALA A 163 7.90 17.06 -33.44
CA ALA A 163 8.74 16.35 -34.40
C ALA A 163 8.51 16.85 -35.84
N ARG A 164 7.26 17.16 -36.21
CA ARG A 164 6.92 17.73 -37.53
C ARG A 164 7.42 19.16 -37.71
N THR A 165 7.32 19.98 -36.66
CA THR A 165 7.63 21.42 -36.74
C THR A 165 9.10 21.73 -36.48
N GLY A 166 9.89 20.78 -35.97
CA GLY A 166 11.26 21.05 -35.53
C GLY A 166 11.32 21.75 -34.16
N GLU A 167 10.22 21.76 -33.39
CA GLU A 167 10.13 22.45 -32.11
C GLU A 167 10.82 21.65 -30.99
N VAL A 168 11.54 22.35 -30.11
CA VAL A 168 12.17 21.77 -28.91
C VAL A 168 11.16 21.81 -27.76
N LEU A 169 10.96 20.67 -27.11
CA LEU A 169 10.05 20.51 -25.99
C LEU A 169 10.77 20.64 -24.65
N ASP A 170 10.29 21.53 -23.77
CA ASP A 170 10.63 21.51 -22.34
C ASP A 170 9.85 20.36 -21.68
N LEU A 171 10.49 19.21 -21.48
CA LEU A 171 9.84 18.03 -20.91
C LEU A 171 9.34 18.27 -19.48
N GLY A 172 10.01 19.14 -18.71
CA GLY A 172 9.52 19.49 -17.38
C GLY A 172 8.16 20.22 -17.44
N LEU A 173 7.96 21.05 -18.47
CA LEU A 173 6.69 21.73 -18.71
C LEU A 173 5.63 20.79 -19.28
N VAL A 174 5.98 20.01 -20.29
CA VAL A 174 5.05 19.10 -20.97
C VAL A 174 4.56 18.00 -20.02
N MET A 175 5.46 17.41 -19.22
CA MET A 175 5.06 16.40 -18.24
C MET A 175 4.24 16.99 -17.10
N LEU A 176 4.54 18.22 -16.66
CA LEU A 176 3.71 18.91 -15.65
C LEU A 176 2.29 19.13 -16.18
N ALA A 177 2.14 19.53 -17.44
CA ALA A 177 0.83 19.71 -18.06
C ALA A 177 0.04 18.39 -18.09
N PHE A 178 0.68 17.30 -18.53
CA PHE A 178 0.09 15.97 -18.57
C PHE A 178 -0.38 15.47 -17.20
N THR A 179 0.49 15.47 -16.19
CA THR A 179 0.18 14.96 -14.85
C THR A 179 -0.87 15.83 -14.15
N THR A 180 -0.84 17.15 -14.36
CA THR A 180 -1.87 18.07 -13.84
C THR A 180 -3.25 17.75 -14.43
N ASP A 181 -3.32 17.52 -15.74
CA ASP A 181 -4.58 17.16 -16.42
C ASP A 181 -5.09 15.77 -15.99
N VAL A 182 -4.20 14.80 -15.77
CA VAL A 182 -4.56 13.48 -15.23
C VAL A 182 -5.11 13.60 -13.82
N ALA A 183 -4.39 14.26 -12.90
CA ALA A 183 -4.82 14.42 -11.50
C ALA A 183 -6.14 15.19 -11.38
N GLY A 184 -6.26 16.31 -12.11
CA GLY A 184 -7.48 17.13 -12.12
C GLY A 184 -8.69 16.36 -12.64
N LYS A 185 -8.53 15.63 -13.75
CA LYS A 185 -9.63 14.85 -14.36
C LYS A 185 -9.98 13.62 -13.52
N TYR A 186 -8.98 12.91 -13.01
CA TYR A 186 -9.20 11.69 -12.24
C TYR A 186 -9.87 11.95 -10.90
N LEU A 187 -9.30 12.86 -10.11
CA LEU A 187 -9.66 12.99 -8.70
C LEU A 187 -10.80 13.97 -8.51
N MET A 188 -10.97 14.92 -9.43
CA MET A 188 -11.94 16.01 -9.28
C MET A 188 -12.85 16.18 -10.49
N ASN A 189 -12.69 15.38 -11.55
CA ASN A 189 -13.41 15.53 -12.81
C ASN A 189 -13.29 16.94 -13.41
N LEU A 190 -12.11 17.56 -13.24
CA LEU A 190 -11.79 18.88 -13.79
C LEU A 190 -11.06 18.73 -15.12
N THR A 191 -11.50 19.49 -16.12
CA THR A 191 -10.76 19.63 -17.38
C THR A 191 -9.96 20.91 -17.32
N LEU A 192 -8.68 20.79 -16.98
CA LEU A 192 -7.79 21.94 -16.85
C LEU A 192 -7.21 22.36 -18.20
N GLY A 193 -7.01 21.43 -19.14
CA GLY A 193 -6.54 21.72 -20.49
C GLY A 193 -5.11 22.26 -20.49
N MET A 194 -4.28 21.80 -19.57
CA MET A 194 -2.90 22.25 -19.46
C MET A 194 -2.06 21.79 -20.65
N GLN A 195 -2.36 20.61 -21.22
CA GLN A 195 -1.67 20.10 -22.41
C GLN A 195 -1.99 20.87 -23.69
N ASP A 196 -3.13 21.58 -23.73
CA ASP A 196 -3.61 22.30 -24.90
C ASP A 196 -3.13 23.78 -24.90
N ASP A 197 -2.63 24.29 -23.76
CA ASP A 197 -2.22 25.69 -23.57
C ASP A 197 -0.87 25.79 -22.83
N THR A 198 0.20 25.95 -23.61
CA THR A 198 1.57 26.04 -23.09
C THR A 198 1.81 27.29 -22.24
N VAL A 199 1.09 28.39 -22.49
CA VAL A 199 1.18 29.63 -21.70
C VAL A 199 0.61 29.40 -20.32
N LYS A 200 -0.57 28.76 -20.25
CA LYS A 200 -1.20 28.36 -18.99
C LYS A 200 -0.36 27.36 -18.22
N ALA A 201 0.17 26.33 -18.88
CA ALA A 201 1.06 25.35 -18.26
C ALA A 201 2.33 26.02 -17.71
N ARG A 202 2.92 26.98 -18.44
CA ARG A 202 4.14 27.68 -18.01
C ARG A 202 3.89 28.60 -16.83
N ARG A 203 2.74 29.29 -16.83
CA ARG A 203 2.29 30.07 -15.69
C ARG A 203 2.09 29.18 -14.45
N TRP A 204 1.54 27.97 -14.64
CA TRP A 204 1.40 26.97 -13.57
C TRP A 204 2.75 26.48 -13.05
N LYS A 205 3.67 26.06 -13.92
CA LYS A 205 5.05 25.64 -13.57
C LYS A 205 5.77 26.71 -12.74
N ASN A 206 5.72 27.96 -13.20
CA ASN A 206 6.35 29.07 -12.49
C ASN A 206 5.71 29.31 -11.11
N ALA A 207 4.39 29.15 -11.00
CA ALA A 207 3.67 29.31 -9.74
C ALA A 207 4.02 28.22 -8.73
N THR A 208 4.07 26.95 -9.15
CA THR A 208 4.43 25.84 -8.25
C THR A 208 5.90 25.91 -7.82
N HIS A 209 6.81 26.28 -8.73
CA HIS A 209 8.22 26.48 -8.41
C HIS A 209 8.44 27.60 -7.39
N GLN A 210 7.68 28.70 -7.49
CA GLN A 210 7.75 29.76 -6.48
C GLN A 210 7.22 29.31 -5.13
N LEU A 211 6.11 28.56 -5.11
CA LEU A 211 5.58 27.98 -3.87
C LEU A 211 6.61 27.05 -3.21
N ALA A 212 7.25 26.17 -3.99
CA ALA A 212 8.33 25.32 -3.49
C ALA A 212 9.48 26.17 -2.92
N GLY A 213 9.91 27.22 -3.63
CA GLY A 213 10.96 28.15 -3.18
C GLY A 213 10.66 28.87 -1.86
N MET A 214 9.38 29.08 -1.52
CA MET A 214 8.97 29.67 -0.24
C MET A 214 8.95 28.66 0.92
N THR A 215 9.03 27.37 0.63
CA THR A 215 8.92 26.30 1.62
C THR A 215 9.94 26.42 2.77
N PRO A 216 11.24 26.66 2.52
CA PRO A 216 12.21 26.85 3.60
C PRO A 216 11.82 28.00 4.55
N LEU A 217 11.30 29.11 4.02
CA LEU A 217 10.84 30.25 4.82
C LEU A 217 9.60 29.90 5.66
N VAL A 218 8.61 29.23 5.07
CA VAL A 218 7.38 28.82 5.78
C VAL A 218 7.67 27.79 6.87
N LYS A 219 8.64 26.88 6.68
CA LYS A 219 9.09 25.96 7.75
C LYS A 219 9.67 26.73 8.94
N GLN A 220 10.41 27.81 8.71
CA GLN A 220 10.97 28.64 9.78
C GLN A 220 9.90 29.47 10.50
N PHE A 221 8.90 29.95 9.76
CA PHE A 221 7.79 30.74 10.29
C PHE A 221 6.43 30.20 9.84
N PRO A 222 5.94 29.09 10.41
CA PRO A 222 4.69 28.45 9.98
C PRO A 222 3.46 29.37 10.08
N TRP A 223 3.50 30.35 11.00
CA TRP A 223 2.44 31.33 11.18
C TRP A 223 2.28 32.28 9.98
N LEU A 224 3.28 32.40 9.08
CA LEU A 224 3.19 33.21 7.86
C LEU A 224 2.15 32.68 6.87
N ALA A 225 1.84 31.39 6.88
CA ALA A 225 0.90 30.78 5.94
C ALA A 225 -0.51 31.38 6.04
N GLY A 226 -0.97 31.71 7.26
CA GLY A 226 -2.33 32.23 7.48
C GLY A 226 -2.57 33.62 6.88
N PRO A 227 -1.74 34.64 7.23
CA PRO A 227 -1.90 35.98 6.70
C PRO A 227 -1.76 36.10 5.17
N MET A 228 -1.03 35.18 4.51
CA MET A 228 -0.87 35.20 3.05
C MET A 228 -2.19 35.03 2.30
N ASP A 229 -3.14 34.27 2.86
CA ASP A 229 -4.47 34.06 2.27
C ASP A 229 -5.41 35.28 2.45
N LEU A 230 -5.05 36.24 3.31
CA LEU A 230 -5.82 37.47 3.52
C LEU A 230 -5.49 38.56 2.48
N VAL A 231 -4.37 38.42 1.76
CA VAL A 231 -3.92 39.40 0.77
C VAL A 231 -4.76 39.26 -0.51
N PRO A 232 -5.45 40.32 -0.98
CA PRO A 232 -6.27 40.25 -2.19
C PRO A 232 -5.46 39.85 -3.43
N ILE A 233 -6.05 39.05 -4.33
CA ILE A 233 -5.41 38.61 -5.58
C ILE A 233 -4.92 39.79 -6.43
N SER A 234 -5.63 40.93 -6.39
CA SER A 234 -5.21 42.16 -7.09
C SER A 234 -3.85 42.69 -6.62
N VAL A 235 -3.57 42.58 -5.31
CA VAL A 235 -2.26 42.95 -4.75
C VAL A 235 -1.21 41.95 -5.24
N TRP A 236 -1.49 40.65 -5.17
CA TRP A 236 -0.59 39.62 -5.68
C TRP A 236 -0.27 39.79 -7.16
N ARG A 237 -1.22 40.20 -8.00
CA ARG A 237 -0.98 40.45 -9.44
C ARG A 237 0.10 41.51 -9.67
N VAL A 238 0.21 42.47 -8.77
CA VAL A 238 1.20 43.55 -8.85
C VAL A 238 2.53 43.14 -8.22
N VAL A 239 2.50 42.54 -7.03
CA VAL A 239 3.74 42.28 -6.26
C VAL A 239 4.38 40.92 -6.52
N ALA A 240 3.60 39.90 -6.90
CA ALA A 240 4.09 38.56 -7.21
C ALA A 240 3.11 37.83 -8.17
N PRO A 241 3.21 38.07 -9.49
CA PRO A 241 2.22 37.60 -10.47
C PRO A 241 2.07 36.07 -10.56
N ASN A 242 3.12 35.32 -10.22
CA ASN A 242 3.08 33.85 -10.16
C ASN A 242 2.36 33.35 -8.89
N VAL A 243 2.47 34.05 -7.76
CA VAL A 243 1.63 33.79 -6.57
C VAL A 243 0.17 34.08 -6.88
N ALA A 244 -0.12 35.13 -7.65
CA ALA A 244 -1.47 35.40 -8.13
C ALA A 244 -2.02 34.26 -9.00
N ALA A 245 -1.20 33.67 -9.86
CA ALA A 245 -1.60 32.52 -10.68
C ALA A 245 -1.97 31.29 -9.83
N LEU A 246 -1.19 31.01 -8.79
CA LEU A 246 -1.50 29.96 -7.82
C LEU A 246 -2.84 30.23 -7.11
N GLN A 247 -3.04 31.47 -6.66
CA GLN A 247 -4.27 31.89 -5.98
C GLN A 247 -5.50 31.84 -6.91
N GLU A 248 -5.35 32.13 -8.21
CA GLU A 248 -6.41 32.01 -9.20
C GLU A 248 -6.85 30.55 -9.40
N LEU A 249 -5.91 29.61 -9.52
CA LEU A 249 -6.24 28.18 -9.59
C LEU A 249 -6.92 27.72 -8.30
N GLN A 250 -6.41 28.12 -7.14
CA GLN A 250 -7.00 27.82 -5.85
C GLN A 250 -8.42 28.38 -5.73
N ALA A 251 -8.69 29.59 -6.23
CA ALA A 251 -10.04 30.15 -6.28
C ALA A 251 -11.00 29.29 -7.12
N GLY A 252 -10.52 28.71 -8.23
CA GLY A 252 -11.26 27.73 -9.03
C GLY A 252 -11.63 26.48 -8.24
N VAL A 253 -10.65 25.84 -7.61
CA VAL A 253 -10.87 24.66 -6.73
C VAL A 253 -11.87 24.96 -5.61
N LYS A 254 -11.77 26.15 -5.00
CA LYS A 254 -12.71 26.60 -3.96
C LYS A 254 -14.12 26.81 -4.51
N ALA A 255 -14.26 27.33 -5.73
CA ALA A 255 -15.54 27.48 -6.39
C ALA A 255 -16.18 26.11 -6.70
N ASP A 256 -15.40 25.13 -7.11
CA ASP A 256 -15.88 23.77 -7.36
C ASP A 256 -16.31 23.07 -6.07
N ALA A 257 -15.55 23.22 -4.97
CA ALA A 257 -15.95 22.73 -3.65
C ALA A 257 -17.29 23.35 -3.19
N ARG A 258 -17.48 24.66 -3.41
CA ARG A 258 -18.77 25.34 -3.12
C ARG A 258 -19.91 24.80 -3.98
N ARG A 259 -19.66 24.59 -5.28
CA ARG A 259 -20.66 24.06 -6.21
C ARG A 259 -21.08 22.65 -5.78
N PHE A 260 -20.12 21.82 -5.40
CA PHE A 260 -20.37 20.48 -4.89
C PHE A 260 -21.25 20.52 -3.62
N LEU A 261 -20.86 21.30 -2.61
CA LEU A 261 -21.63 21.43 -1.37
C LEU A 261 -23.08 21.90 -1.63
N LYS A 262 -23.24 22.92 -2.47
CA LYS A 262 -24.57 23.41 -2.88
C LYS A 262 -25.39 22.31 -3.58
N SER A 263 -24.77 21.49 -4.42
CA SER A 263 -25.45 20.39 -5.11
C SER A 263 -25.92 19.28 -4.17
N VAL A 264 -25.20 19.07 -3.07
CA VAL A 264 -25.57 18.12 -2.00
C VAL A 264 -26.72 18.69 -1.16
N GLU A 265 -26.67 19.98 -0.79
CA GLU A 265 -27.76 20.66 -0.08
C GLU A 265 -29.07 20.67 -0.89
N GLU A 266 -28.98 20.87 -2.20
CA GLU A 266 -30.12 20.86 -3.12
C GLU A 266 -30.64 19.44 -3.47
N GLN A 267 -30.09 18.38 -2.86
CA GLN A 267 -30.44 16.95 -3.11
C GLN A 267 -30.34 16.51 -4.59
N LYS A 268 -29.59 17.25 -5.42
CA LYS A 268 -29.44 16.95 -6.87
C LYS A 268 -28.39 15.87 -7.17
N VAL A 269 -27.57 15.52 -6.19
CA VAL A 269 -26.58 14.44 -6.29
C VAL A 269 -26.95 13.42 -5.22
N GLY A 270 -27.38 12.23 -5.65
CA GLY A 270 -27.65 11.12 -4.74
C GLY A 270 -26.42 10.81 -3.90
N THR A 271 -26.62 10.54 -2.61
CA THR A 271 -25.58 10.11 -1.66
C THR A 271 -25.07 8.69 -1.91
N GLU A 272 -25.42 8.10 -3.05
CA GLU A 272 -25.08 6.72 -3.44
C GLU A 272 -23.63 6.61 -3.95
N ASP A 273 -23.08 5.39 -3.91
CA ASP A 273 -21.71 5.05 -4.32
C ASP A 273 -21.44 5.25 -5.82
N VAL A 274 -22.49 5.54 -6.59
CA VAL A 274 -22.46 5.74 -8.05
C VAL A 274 -23.25 7.01 -8.38
N VAL A 275 -22.61 7.95 -9.07
CA VAL A 275 -23.35 9.07 -9.71
C VAL A 275 -24.36 8.45 -10.68
N PRO A 276 -25.62 8.92 -10.79
CA PRO A 276 -26.65 8.34 -11.66
C PRO A 276 -26.25 8.03 -13.11
N ASP A 277 -25.14 8.62 -13.59
CA ASP A 277 -24.55 8.43 -14.92
C ASP A 277 -23.43 7.37 -15.00
N GLY A 278 -23.14 6.59 -13.95
CA GLY A 278 -22.09 5.56 -13.96
C GLY A 278 -20.65 6.09 -13.88
N ARG A 279 -20.45 7.35 -13.46
CA ARG A 279 -19.13 7.98 -13.31
C ARG A 279 -18.47 7.60 -11.96
N PRO A 280 -17.13 7.42 -11.93
CA PRO A 280 -16.40 7.10 -10.70
C PRO A 280 -16.52 8.23 -9.65
N LEU A 281 -16.43 7.83 -8.38
CA LEU A 281 -16.48 8.70 -7.21
C LEU A 281 -15.41 9.81 -7.29
N THR A 282 -15.80 11.07 -7.10
CA THR A 282 -14.85 12.19 -7.00
C THR A 282 -14.29 12.32 -5.58
N LEU A 283 -13.15 13.01 -5.42
CA LEU A 283 -12.54 13.31 -4.14
C LEU A 283 -13.50 14.01 -3.18
N PHE A 284 -14.25 15.01 -3.65
CA PHE A 284 -15.19 15.75 -2.80
C PHE A 284 -16.35 14.86 -2.32
N GLN A 285 -16.88 13.99 -3.18
CA GLN A 285 -17.89 13.01 -2.79
C GLN A 285 -17.34 12.02 -1.76
N SER A 286 -16.15 11.48 -2.00
CA SER A 286 -15.50 10.55 -1.10
C SER A 286 -15.27 11.15 0.29
N VAL A 287 -14.72 12.39 0.34
CA VAL A 287 -14.52 13.13 1.59
C VAL A 287 -15.84 13.36 2.30
N TRP A 288 -16.89 13.77 1.59
CA TRP A 288 -18.20 14.03 2.20
C TRP A 288 -18.84 12.78 2.81
N GLN A 289 -18.85 11.67 2.06
CA GLN A 289 -19.44 10.40 2.48
C GLN A 289 -18.74 9.80 3.70
N ASN A 290 -17.42 9.97 3.78
CA ASN A 290 -16.57 9.38 4.82
C ASN A 290 -16.20 10.36 5.95
N ALA A 291 -16.73 11.59 5.93
CA ALA A 291 -16.46 12.59 6.95
C ALA A 291 -17.02 12.14 8.32
N SER A 292 -16.16 12.16 9.35
CA SER A 292 -16.53 11.75 10.71
C SER A 292 -17.29 12.80 11.52
N SER A 293 -17.38 14.04 11.04
CA SER A 293 -18.04 15.15 11.72
C SER A 293 -18.56 16.20 10.72
N SER A 294 -19.38 17.13 11.20
CA SER A 294 -19.83 18.29 10.40
C SER A 294 -18.69 19.22 9.99
N GLU A 295 -17.65 19.34 10.83
CA GLU A 295 -16.45 20.12 10.50
C GLU A 295 -15.67 19.51 9.32
N GLU A 296 -15.55 18.18 9.28
CA GLU A 296 -14.92 17.46 8.17
C GLU A 296 -15.75 17.52 6.87
N ARG A 297 -16.99 18.02 6.94
CA ARG A 297 -17.85 18.31 5.78
C ARG A 297 -17.79 19.78 5.33
N GLY A 298 -16.98 20.60 5.99
CA GLY A 298 -16.89 22.03 5.73
C GLY A 298 -16.17 22.39 4.42
N LEU A 299 -16.47 23.58 3.90
CA LEU A 299 -15.86 24.12 2.68
C LEU A 299 -14.34 24.15 2.74
N GLU A 300 -13.75 24.62 3.84
CA GLU A 300 -12.29 24.72 3.97
C GLU A 300 -11.63 23.34 3.95
N ARG A 301 -12.25 22.32 4.55
CA ARG A 301 -11.75 20.94 4.53
C ARG A 301 -11.69 20.38 3.11
N MET A 302 -12.77 20.55 2.33
CA MET A 302 -12.82 20.11 0.93
C MET A 302 -11.85 20.88 0.05
N PHE A 303 -11.82 22.21 0.19
CA PHE A 303 -10.93 23.07 -0.56
C PHE A 303 -9.46 22.69 -0.33
N ASP A 304 -9.05 22.51 0.94
CA ASP A 304 -7.68 22.11 1.27
C ASP A 304 -7.33 20.71 0.73
N GLU A 305 -8.27 19.75 0.73
CA GLU A 305 -8.02 18.43 0.16
C GLU A 305 -7.87 18.47 -1.36
N GLY A 306 -8.73 19.21 -2.05
CA GLY A 306 -8.65 19.41 -3.50
C GLY A 306 -7.35 20.10 -3.90
N ARG A 307 -6.99 21.17 -3.17
CA ARG A 307 -5.72 21.89 -3.34
C ARG A 307 -4.51 20.96 -3.14
N ASN A 308 -4.52 20.16 -2.07
CA ASN A 308 -3.45 19.19 -1.78
C ASN A 308 -3.27 18.19 -2.92
N THR A 309 -4.39 17.67 -3.41
CA THR A 309 -4.41 16.61 -4.41
C THR A 309 -3.87 17.08 -5.75
N ILE A 310 -4.30 18.25 -6.24
CA ILE A 310 -3.79 18.82 -7.49
C ILE A 310 -2.30 19.12 -7.36
N LEU A 311 -1.87 19.82 -6.29
CA LEU A 311 -0.46 20.17 -6.11
C LEU A 311 0.44 18.92 -6.03
N ALA A 312 0.03 17.92 -5.25
CA ALA A 312 0.80 16.69 -5.07
C ALA A 312 0.89 15.84 -6.35
N GLY A 313 -0.22 15.71 -7.09
CA GLY A 313 -0.30 14.92 -8.33
C GLY A 313 0.32 15.59 -9.56
N SER A 314 0.61 16.90 -9.52
CA SER A 314 1.17 17.62 -10.66
C SER A 314 2.69 17.44 -10.75
N GLU A 315 3.44 18.06 -9.83
CA GLU A 315 4.88 18.29 -10.02
C GLU A 315 5.75 17.06 -9.71
N THR A 316 5.29 16.17 -8.83
CA THR A 316 6.11 15.06 -8.35
C THR A 316 6.41 14.05 -9.46
N THR A 317 5.39 13.51 -10.12
CA THR A 317 5.55 12.59 -11.26
C THR A 317 6.22 13.28 -12.44
N ALA A 318 5.90 14.55 -12.68
CA ALA A 318 6.44 15.35 -13.77
C ALA A 318 7.96 15.57 -13.69
N ARG A 319 8.59 15.32 -12.52
CA ARG A 319 10.04 15.35 -12.36
C ARG A 319 10.70 13.98 -12.57
N VAL A 320 9.97 12.89 -12.38
CA VAL A 320 10.49 11.52 -12.57
C VAL A 320 10.63 11.20 -14.06
N ILE A 321 9.60 11.50 -14.85
CA ILE A 321 9.57 11.10 -16.27
C ILE A 321 10.70 11.77 -17.07
N PRO A 322 10.91 13.11 -17.01
CA PRO A 322 12.04 13.74 -17.71
C PRO A 322 13.40 13.26 -17.23
N ARG A 323 13.55 12.98 -15.92
CA ARG A 323 14.77 12.41 -15.36
C ARG A 323 15.05 11.01 -15.94
N ALA A 324 14.02 10.18 -16.07
CA ALA A 324 14.13 8.86 -16.68
C ALA A 324 14.61 8.95 -18.14
N LEU A 325 13.97 9.83 -18.93
CA LEU A 325 14.31 10.03 -20.34
C LEU A 325 15.73 10.59 -20.52
N TYR A 326 16.15 11.53 -19.67
CA TYR A 326 17.53 12.03 -19.65
C TYR A 326 18.55 10.91 -19.39
N GLU A 327 18.35 10.10 -18.34
CA GLU A 327 19.29 9.04 -17.99
C GLU A 327 19.33 7.93 -19.06
N LEU A 328 18.19 7.64 -19.71
CA LEU A 328 18.13 6.72 -20.85
C LEU A 328 18.92 7.23 -22.07
N VAL A 329 18.73 8.50 -22.46
CA VAL A 329 19.48 9.09 -23.58
C VAL A 329 20.98 9.13 -23.29
N CYS A 330 21.36 9.38 -22.02
CA CYS A 330 22.76 9.32 -21.59
C CYS A 330 23.32 7.90 -21.47
N ALA A 331 22.48 6.86 -21.51
CA ALA A 331 22.86 5.45 -21.40
C ALA A 331 22.36 4.65 -22.62
N PRO A 332 23.00 4.80 -23.80
CA PRO A 332 22.50 4.23 -25.07
C PRO A 332 22.25 2.71 -25.03
N GLU A 333 23.05 1.98 -24.27
CA GLU A 333 22.89 0.53 -24.13
C GLU A 333 21.63 0.16 -23.31
N ALA A 334 21.30 0.93 -22.28
CA ALA A 334 20.08 0.73 -21.50
C ALA A 334 18.83 1.11 -22.31
N LEU A 335 18.92 2.20 -23.09
CA LEU A 335 17.86 2.60 -24.02
C LEU A 335 17.64 1.54 -25.11
N ARG A 336 18.71 1.02 -25.73
CA ARG A 336 18.62 -0.04 -26.75
C ARG A 336 17.95 -1.31 -26.23
N LYS A 337 18.29 -1.75 -25.01
CA LYS A 337 17.64 -2.89 -24.35
C LYS A 337 16.16 -2.63 -24.07
N LEU A 338 15.80 -1.40 -23.68
CA LEU A 338 14.41 -1.00 -23.47
C LEU A 338 13.62 -1.00 -24.77
N CYS A 339 14.13 -0.34 -25.82
CA CYS A 339 13.49 -0.34 -27.13
C CYS A 339 13.24 -1.78 -27.63
N LYS A 340 14.25 -2.65 -27.51
CA LYS A 340 14.10 -4.06 -27.87
C LYS A 340 12.98 -4.75 -27.08
N GLU A 341 12.93 -4.59 -25.75
CA GLU A 341 11.88 -5.20 -24.94
C GLU A 341 10.48 -4.71 -25.33
N LEU A 342 10.35 -3.42 -25.65
CA LEU A 342 9.09 -2.83 -26.09
C LEU A 342 8.68 -3.36 -27.47
N ASP A 343 9.60 -3.46 -28.44
CA ASP A 343 9.34 -4.03 -29.77
C ASP A 343 8.97 -5.53 -29.67
N ASP A 344 9.67 -6.29 -28.81
CA ASP A 344 9.36 -7.70 -28.51
C ASP A 344 7.96 -7.83 -27.87
N ALA A 345 7.56 -6.89 -27.01
CA ALA A 345 6.24 -6.86 -26.40
C ALA A 345 5.15 -6.56 -27.44
N GLU A 346 5.33 -5.58 -28.34
CA GLU A 346 4.38 -5.31 -29.42
C GLU A 346 4.18 -6.54 -30.31
N THR A 347 5.27 -7.23 -30.63
CA THR A 347 5.24 -8.48 -31.40
C THR A 347 4.49 -9.59 -30.66
N LYS A 348 4.77 -9.77 -29.35
CA LYS A 348 4.15 -10.81 -28.51
C LYS A 348 2.64 -10.61 -28.35
N TYR A 349 2.19 -9.38 -28.15
CA TYR A 349 0.78 -9.08 -27.87
C TYR A 349 -0.02 -8.71 -29.13
N GLY A 350 0.64 -8.46 -30.26
CA GLY A 350 0.00 -8.11 -31.53
C GLY A 350 -0.70 -6.75 -31.52
N ARG A 351 -0.30 -5.84 -30.61
CA ARG A 351 -0.86 -4.48 -30.46
C ARG A 351 0.21 -3.53 -29.92
N SER A 352 0.02 -2.23 -30.09
CA SER A 352 1.01 -1.25 -29.61
C SER A 352 1.18 -1.33 -28.09
N VAL A 353 2.38 -1.03 -27.62
CA VAL A 353 2.70 -0.87 -26.19
C VAL A 353 1.76 0.14 -25.51
N SER A 354 1.30 1.16 -26.24
CA SER A 354 0.34 2.15 -25.72
C SER A 354 -1.04 1.54 -25.38
N ASP A 355 -1.38 0.39 -25.99
CA ASP A 355 -2.64 -0.32 -25.80
C ASP A 355 -2.53 -1.48 -24.80
N LEU A 356 -1.32 -1.81 -24.33
CA LEU A 356 -1.10 -2.81 -23.29
C LEU A 356 -1.65 -2.35 -21.93
N THR A 357 -2.27 -3.27 -21.21
CA THR A 357 -2.79 -3.02 -19.85
C THR A 357 -1.68 -2.57 -18.92
N LEU A 358 -2.00 -1.82 -17.86
CA LEU A 358 -0.98 -1.40 -16.89
C LEU A 358 -0.21 -2.60 -16.33
N THR A 359 -0.92 -3.69 -16.02
CA THR A 359 -0.29 -4.93 -15.55
C THR A 359 0.70 -5.48 -16.57
N GLU A 360 0.35 -5.56 -17.85
CA GLU A 360 1.28 -6.05 -18.89
C GLU A 360 2.55 -5.20 -18.96
N VAL A 361 2.40 -3.86 -18.91
CA VAL A 361 3.52 -2.91 -18.94
C VAL A 361 4.39 -3.01 -17.68
N GLU A 362 3.79 -3.13 -16.49
CA GLU A 362 4.50 -3.28 -15.21
C GLU A 362 5.32 -4.58 -15.13
N HIS A 363 4.92 -5.62 -15.87
CA HIS A 363 5.58 -6.93 -15.87
C HIS A 363 6.71 -7.05 -16.90
N LEU A 364 6.95 -6.02 -17.73
CA LEU A 364 8.11 -5.95 -18.61
C LEU A 364 9.38 -5.73 -17.75
N PRO A 365 10.27 -6.74 -17.62
CA PRO A 365 11.34 -6.68 -16.62
C PRO A 365 12.29 -5.50 -16.81
N TRP A 366 12.67 -5.17 -18.04
CA TRP A 366 13.60 -4.09 -18.32
C TRP A 366 12.96 -2.73 -18.06
N LEU A 367 11.74 -2.48 -18.54
CA LEU A 367 10.99 -1.27 -18.23
C LEU A 367 10.80 -1.08 -16.72
N MET A 368 10.41 -2.13 -16.00
CA MET A 368 10.30 -2.11 -14.53
C MET A 368 11.62 -1.71 -13.87
N SER A 369 12.74 -2.25 -14.36
CA SER A 369 14.06 -1.92 -13.84
C SER A 369 14.46 -0.46 -14.12
N VAL A 370 14.12 0.06 -15.30
CA VAL A 370 14.33 1.46 -15.70
C VAL A 370 13.50 2.40 -14.83
N VAL A 371 12.22 2.07 -14.59
CA VAL A 371 11.32 2.87 -13.76
C VAL A 371 11.84 2.92 -12.32
N LYS A 372 12.18 1.77 -11.71
CA LYS A 372 12.70 1.72 -10.35
C LYS A 372 14.02 2.49 -10.20
N GLU A 373 14.94 2.35 -11.15
CA GLU A 373 16.20 3.09 -11.11
C GLU A 373 16.01 4.58 -11.33
N SER A 374 15.08 4.97 -12.21
CA SER A 374 14.71 6.37 -12.43
C SER A 374 14.08 6.99 -11.18
N LEU A 375 13.18 6.28 -10.51
CA LEU A 375 12.62 6.71 -9.22
C LEU A 375 13.73 6.90 -8.18
N ARG A 376 14.66 5.95 -8.07
CA ARG A 376 15.79 6.04 -7.12
C ARG A 376 16.68 7.27 -7.38
N LEU A 377 17.07 7.49 -8.63
CA LEU A 377 17.94 8.63 -8.99
C LEU A 377 17.21 9.97 -8.93
N ALA A 378 15.96 10.00 -9.40
CA ALA A 378 15.12 11.19 -9.32
C ALA A 378 15.00 11.64 -7.87
N ALA A 379 14.80 10.75 -6.89
CA ALA A 379 14.78 11.10 -5.47
C ALA A 379 14.07 12.45 -5.22
N VAL A 380 12.86 12.59 -5.79
CA VAL A 380 12.16 13.87 -5.99
C VAL A 380 12.05 14.67 -4.68
N LEU A 381 12.02 13.97 -3.56
CA LEU A 381 12.04 14.52 -2.22
C LEU A 381 13.46 14.53 -1.62
N THR A 382 14.07 15.71 -1.54
CA THR A 382 15.34 15.93 -0.81
C THR A 382 15.14 16.22 0.66
N SER A 383 13.97 16.78 1.02
CA SER A 383 13.70 17.18 2.40
C SER A 383 13.67 16.01 3.37
N ARG A 384 14.31 16.22 4.52
CA ARG A 384 14.14 15.37 5.70
C ARG A 384 12.68 15.36 6.15
N LEU A 385 12.22 14.21 6.65
CA LEU A 385 10.83 13.97 7.04
C LEU A 385 10.68 13.80 8.57
N PRO A 386 10.60 14.89 9.35
CA PRO A 386 10.53 14.81 10.80
C PRO A 386 9.19 14.27 11.30
N LEU A 387 9.27 13.19 12.06
CA LEU A 387 8.17 12.58 12.79
C LEU A 387 8.46 12.60 14.30
N MET A 388 7.40 12.69 15.10
CA MET A 388 7.46 12.73 16.56
C MET A 388 6.86 11.42 17.11
N PRO A 389 7.70 10.54 17.69
CA PRO A 389 7.23 9.30 18.30
C PRO A 389 6.54 9.56 19.63
N HIS A 390 5.45 8.85 19.92
CA HIS A 390 4.74 8.98 21.20
C HIS A 390 5.47 8.29 22.37
N GLU A 391 6.41 7.40 22.05
CA GLU A 391 7.23 6.65 22.99
C GLU A 391 8.72 6.95 22.76
N PRO A 392 9.59 6.77 23.78
CA PRO A 392 11.02 6.86 23.58
C PRO A 392 11.51 5.83 22.54
N LEU A 393 12.33 6.26 21.59
CA LEU A 393 12.93 5.36 20.60
C LEU A 393 14.37 5.06 20.96
N GLN A 394 14.72 3.80 21.04
CA GLN A 394 16.13 3.41 21.18
C GLN A 394 16.74 3.22 19.79
N TYR A 395 17.83 3.93 19.55
CA TYR A 395 18.66 3.79 18.37
C TYR A 395 20.11 3.56 18.79
N LYS A 396 20.61 2.33 18.61
CA LYS A 396 21.93 1.90 19.12
C LYS A 396 22.03 2.21 20.62
N ASP A 397 23.05 2.95 21.05
CA ASP A 397 23.26 3.34 22.44
C ASP A 397 22.45 4.58 22.87
N TRP A 398 21.69 5.19 21.95
CA TRP A 398 20.93 6.42 22.21
C TRP A 398 19.46 6.13 22.49
N THR A 399 18.94 6.75 23.55
CA THR A 399 17.50 6.79 23.82
C THR A 399 16.94 8.15 23.41
N ILE A 400 16.24 8.21 22.28
CA ILE A 400 15.55 9.39 21.77
C ILE A 400 14.28 9.61 22.61
N PRO A 401 14.10 10.78 23.25
CA PRO A 401 12.91 11.06 24.05
C PRO A 401 11.62 11.01 23.24
N ALA A 402 10.51 10.64 23.89
CA ALA A 402 9.18 10.77 23.31
C ALA A 402 8.91 12.23 22.91
N MET A 403 8.15 12.40 21.83
CA MET A 403 7.77 13.66 21.20
C MET A 403 8.92 14.49 20.65
N ALA A 404 10.18 14.01 20.69
CA ALA A 404 11.29 14.65 20.01
C ALA A 404 11.17 14.43 18.48
N PRO A 405 11.17 15.50 17.67
CA PRO A 405 11.26 15.36 16.21
C PRO A 405 12.53 14.63 15.80
N VAL A 406 12.36 13.52 15.09
CA VAL A 406 13.45 12.74 14.49
C VAL A 406 13.20 12.57 13.00
N SER A 407 14.24 12.77 12.19
CA SER A 407 14.16 12.68 10.74
C SER A 407 15.31 11.88 10.14
N LEU A 408 15.04 11.32 8.96
CA LEU A 408 16.04 10.89 7.99
C LEU A 408 15.71 11.57 6.66
N SER A 409 16.69 11.65 5.76
CA SER A 409 16.49 12.14 4.40
C SER A 409 16.36 10.96 3.43
N PRO A 410 15.21 10.78 2.75
CA PRO A 410 15.05 9.73 1.74
C PRO A 410 16.12 9.79 0.64
N TYR A 411 16.56 11.01 0.28
CA TYR A 411 17.65 11.22 -0.66
C TYR A 411 18.94 10.46 -0.28
N ASP A 412 19.32 10.48 1.00
CA ASP A 412 20.53 9.83 1.49
C ASP A 412 20.39 8.31 1.44
N VAL A 413 19.22 7.77 1.82
CA VAL A 413 18.93 6.32 1.76
C VAL A 413 18.98 5.80 0.32
N LEU A 414 18.39 6.54 -0.62
CA LEU A 414 18.40 6.20 -2.05
C LEU A 414 19.80 6.28 -2.70
N ARG A 415 20.78 6.85 -1.99
CA ARG A 415 22.18 7.01 -2.40
C ARG A 415 23.17 6.33 -1.45
N ASP A 416 22.68 5.51 -0.53
CA ASP A 416 23.53 4.75 0.36
C ASP A 416 24.30 3.68 -0.44
N ALA A 417 25.63 3.83 -0.51
CA ALA A 417 26.50 2.92 -1.26
C ALA A 417 26.50 1.49 -0.70
N ALA A 418 26.12 1.30 0.57
CA ALA A 418 25.99 -0.02 1.18
C ALA A 418 24.77 -0.79 0.64
N ILE A 419 23.73 -0.07 0.19
CA ILE A 419 22.52 -0.64 -0.40
C ILE A 419 22.60 -0.63 -1.93
N PHE A 420 23.05 0.51 -2.49
CA PHE A 420 23.13 0.76 -3.92
C PHE A 420 24.59 1.03 -4.31
N PRO A 421 25.38 -0.01 -4.64
CA PRO A 421 26.72 0.17 -5.17
C PRO A 421 26.72 1.10 -6.38
N GLU A 422 27.71 2.00 -6.44
CA GLU A 422 27.77 3.11 -7.40
C GLU A 422 26.47 3.92 -7.42
N PRO A 423 26.10 4.56 -6.28
CA PRO A 423 24.75 5.09 -6.08
C PRO A 423 24.38 6.23 -7.01
N LYS A 424 25.35 6.89 -7.66
CA LYS A 424 25.11 7.97 -8.62
C LYS A 424 24.94 7.48 -10.06
N ALA A 425 25.29 6.23 -10.36
CA ALA A 425 25.20 5.68 -11.71
C ALA A 425 23.77 5.18 -12.00
N PHE A 426 23.29 5.44 -13.21
CA PHE A 426 22.05 4.86 -13.73
C PHE A 426 22.32 3.42 -14.17
N ARG A 427 21.86 2.44 -13.37
CA ARG A 427 22.08 1.01 -13.63
C ARG A 427 20.79 0.21 -13.45
N PRO A 428 19.89 0.18 -14.44
CA PRO A 428 18.66 -0.60 -14.38
C PRO A 428 18.89 -2.07 -14.03
N GLU A 429 20.00 -2.67 -14.48
CA GLU A 429 20.39 -4.06 -14.20
C GLU A 429 20.40 -4.40 -12.71
N ARG A 430 20.58 -3.42 -11.80
CA ARG A 430 20.60 -3.70 -10.36
C ARG A 430 19.28 -4.27 -9.83
N TRP A 431 18.19 -4.04 -10.55
CA TRP A 431 16.85 -4.50 -10.21
C TRP A 431 16.51 -5.84 -10.88
N LEU A 432 17.49 -6.48 -11.50
CA LEU A 432 17.34 -7.74 -12.23
C LEU A 432 18.39 -8.76 -11.80
N TYR A 433 18.07 -10.03 -12.00
CA TYR A 433 19.04 -11.12 -12.03
C TYR A 433 18.70 -12.06 -13.19
N THR A 434 19.70 -12.76 -13.69
CA THR A 434 19.54 -13.78 -14.74
C THR A 434 19.46 -15.14 -14.07
N THR A 435 18.41 -15.91 -14.36
CA THR A 435 18.30 -17.31 -13.91
C THR A 435 19.16 -18.22 -14.77
N ASP A 436 19.41 -19.45 -14.30
CA ASP A 436 20.26 -20.44 -14.99
C ASP A 436 19.79 -20.77 -16.42
N ASP A 437 18.48 -20.61 -16.69
CA ASP A 437 17.84 -20.75 -18.00
C ASP A 437 17.98 -19.50 -18.90
N GLY A 438 18.71 -18.48 -18.47
CA GLY A 438 18.96 -17.24 -19.21
C GLY A 438 17.84 -16.20 -19.13
N LEU A 439 16.77 -16.45 -18.36
CA LEU A 439 15.67 -15.49 -18.22
C LEU A 439 16.02 -14.35 -17.26
N LEU A 440 15.65 -13.11 -17.63
CA LEU A 440 15.74 -11.96 -16.74
C LEU A 440 14.55 -11.96 -15.78
N LYS A 441 14.82 -11.91 -14.47
CA LYS A 441 13.80 -11.84 -13.42
C LYS A 441 14.00 -10.62 -12.50
N PRO A 442 12.90 -10.05 -11.98
CA PRO A 442 12.97 -8.95 -11.02
C PRO A 442 13.65 -9.34 -9.72
N ARG A 443 14.55 -8.48 -9.26
CA ARG A 443 15.21 -8.54 -7.96
C ARG A 443 14.41 -7.72 -6.93
N THR A 444 13.97 -8.36 -5.85
CA THR A 444 13.01 -7.76 -4.88
C THR A 444 13.61 -7.45 -3.50
N ASP A 445 14.84 -7.88 -3.22
CA ASP A 445 15.54 -7.58 -1.95
C ASP A 445 15.76 -6.07 -1.74
N LEU A 446 15.89 -5.31 -2.84
CA LEU A 446 16.08 -3.86 -2.83
C LEU A 446 14.79 -3.05 -2.69
N ASP A 447 13.61 -3.66 -2.84
CA ASP A 447 12.33 -2.94 -2.88
C ASP A 447 12.05 -2.19 -1.56
N ARG A 448 12.47 -2.76 -0.44
CA ARG A 448 12.33 -2.13 0.90
C ARG A 448 13.13 -0.82 1.02
N SER A 449 14.19 -0.69 0.22
CA SER A 449 15.11 0.45 0.25
C SER A 449 14.74 1.53 -0.77
N LEU A 450 13.77 1.27 -1.66
CA LEU A 450 13.21 2.27 -2.57
C LEU A 450 12.20 3.17 -1.83
N VAL A 451 12.72 3.96 -0.89
CA VAL A 451 11.94 4.75 0.06
C VAL A 451 11.34 6.05 -0.50
N ILE A 452 11.32 6.23 -1.83
CA ILE A 452 10.81 7.44 -2.49
C ILE A 452 9.33 7.75 -2.14
N TYR A 453 8.54 6.72 -1.86
CA TYR A 453 7.14 6.86 -1.44
C TYR A 453 6.98 6.98 0.08
N GLY A 454 8.06 7.05 0.86
CA GLY A 454 8.00 6.97 2.31
C GLY A 454 7.61 5.58 2.82
N LYS A 455 7.38 5.46 4.13
CA LYS A 455 6.97 4.21 4.78
C LYS A 455 5.96 4.47 5.90
N GLY A 456 5.23 3.42 6.27
CA GLY A 456 4.31 3.43 7.40
C GLY A 456 3.01 4.20 7.13
N PRO A 457 2.26 4.54 8.18
CA PRO A 457 0.90 5.12 8.07
C PRO A 457 0.82 6.48 7.33
N ARG A 458 1.98 7.13 7.12
CA ARG A 458 2.11 8.41 6.41
C ARG A 458 2.78 8.28 5.03
N MET A 459 2.93 7.05 4.50
CA MET A 459 3.46 6.82 3.15
C MET A 459 2.64 7.55 2.06
N CYS A 460 3.23 7.77 0.90
CA CYS A 460 2.58 8.43 -0.24
C CYS A 460 1.22 7.77 -0.54
N GLN A 461 0.19 8.60 -0.71
CA GLN A 461 -1.15 8.12 -1.03
C GLN A 461 -1.33 7.83 -2.51
N GLY A 462 -0.67 8.61 -3.37
CA GLY A 462 -0.77 8.52 -4.83
C GLY A 462 0.15 7.49 -5.48
N LEU A 463 0.73 6.55 -4.73
CA LEU A 463 1.77 5.65 -5.26
C LEU A 463 1.31 4.85 -6.49
N ASN A 464 0.06 4.39 -6.51
CA ASN A 464 -0.46 3.58 -7.62
C ASN A 464 -0.69 4.45 -8.88
N LEU A 465 -1.26 5.64 -8.70
CA LEU A 465 -1.49 6.59 -9.79
C LEU A 465 -0.16 7.08 -10.37
N ALA A 466 0.80 7.44 -9.52
CA ALA A 466 2.12 7.88 -9.94
C ALA A 466 2.86 6.77 -10.73
N ASN A 467 2.81 5.51 -10.27
CA ASN A 467 3.37 4.40 -11.04
C ASN A 467 2.66 4.25 -12.39
N ALA A 468 1.33 4.26 -12.44
CA ALA A 468 0.58 4.19 -13.69
C ALA A 468 1.03 5.26 -14.70
N GLU A 469 1.13 6.52 -14.26
CA GLU A 469 1.61 7.63 -15.08
C GLU A 469 3.05 7.41 -15.58
N VAL A 470 3.98 7.01 -14.69
CA VAL A 470 5.40 6.82 -15.05
C VAL A 470 5.59 5.65 -16.03
N TYR A 471 5.01 4.48 -15.73
CA TYR A 471 5.15 3.30 -16.58
C TYR A 471 4.56 3.54 -17.97
N LEU A 472 3.32 4.03 -18.03
CA LEU A 472 2.65 4.26 -19.33
C LEU A 472 3.34 5.35 -20.15
N SER A 473 3.77 6.45 -19.52
CA SER A 473 4.40 7.55 -20.25
C SER A 473 5.77 7.17 -20.80
N ILE A 474 6.63 6.53 -20.01
CA ILE A 474 7.95 6.11 -20.48
C ILE A 474 7.81 5.08 -21.61
N ALA A 475 6.95 4.08 -21.44
CA ALA A 475 6.73 3.05 -22.45
C ALA A 475 6.20 3.66 -23.76
N ALA A 476 5.20 4.53 -23.69
CA ALA A 476 4.57 5.14 -24.85
C ALA A 476 5.48 6.14 -25.59
N ILE A 477 6.36 6.86 -24.88
CA ILE A 477 7.31 7.79 -25.48
C ILE A 477 8.46 7.02 -26.13
N VAL A 478 9.12 6.13 -25.39
CA VAL A 478 10.31 5.39 -25.87
C VAL A 478 9.96 4.42 -27.01
N ALA A 479 8.76 3.85 -27.02
CA ALA A 479 8.34 2.98 -28.12
C ALA A 479 8.20 3.73 -29.46
N ARG A 480 7.87 5.03 -29.43
CA ARG A 480 7.46 5.79 -30.63
C ARG A 480 8.43 6.88 -31.07
N PHE A 481 9.21 7.47 -30.17
CA PHE A 481 10.05 8.63 -30.47
C PHE A 481 11.52 8.39 -30.14
N ASP A 482 12.40 8.80 -31.06
CA ASP A 482 13.81 8.97 -30.78
C ASP A 482 14.06 10.36 -30.19
N LEU A 483 14.68 10.42 -29.02
CA LEU A 483 14.87 11.65 -28.25
C LEU A 483 16.33 12.11 -28.31
N GLU A 484 16.53 13.39 -28.57
CA GLU A 484 17.83 14.06 -28.51
C GLU A 484 17.82 15.20 -27.49
N LEU A 485 18.89 15.30 -26.69
CA LEU A 485 19.07 16.37 -25.72
C LEU A 485 19.51 17.66 -26.44
N ARG A 486 18.94 18.80 -26.05
CA ARG A 486 19.33 20.11 -26.58
C ARG A 486 19.69 21.06 -25.44
N ASP A 487 20.91 21.57 -25.47
CA ASP A 487 21.43 22.52 -24.48
C ASP A 487 21.33 22.07 -23.01
N VAL A 488 21.24 20.76 -22.75
CA VAL A 488 21.15 20.20 -21.37
C VAL A 488 22.53 19.95 -20.79
N VAL A 489 22.78 20.47 -19.58
CA VAL A 489 23.99 20.29 -18.79
C VAL A 489 23.62 19.63 -17.47
N ARG A 490 24.25 18.49 -17.14
CA ARG A 490 23.90 17.67 -15.98
C ARG A 490 23.91 18.46 -14.67
N GLU A 491 24.97 19.22 -14.43
CA GLU A 491 25.17 19.98 -13.19
C GLU A 491 24.11 21.08 -13.01
N ARG A 492 23.65 21.67 -14.12
CA ARG A 492 22.70 22.79 -14.13
C ARG A 492 21.24 22.31 -14.08
N ASP A 493 20.90 21.30 -14.88
CA ASP A 493 19.50 20.93 -15.17
C ASP A 493 19.04 19.66 -14.44
N ILE A 494 19.97 18.83 -13.96
CA ILE A 494 19.68 17.49 -13.41
C ILE A 494 20.11 17.37 -11.95
N GLU A 495 21.28 17.88 -11.59
CA GLU A 495 21.76 17.84 -10.21
C GLU A 495 21.07 18.89 -9.34
N TYR A 496 20.81 18.50 -8.09
CA TYR A 496 20.05 19.34 -7.17
C TYR A 496 20.96 20.31 -6.44
N VAL A 497 20.61 21.59 -6.52
CA VAL A 497 21.31 22.65 -5.81
C VAL A 497 20.58 23.04 -4.54
N SER A 498 19.26 22.86 -4.42
CA SER A 498 18.47 23.40 -3.31
C SER A 498 17.38 22.43 -2.84
N ASP A 499 17.22 22.29 -1.53
CA ASP A 499 16.11 21.57 -0.90
C ASP A 499 14.93 22.52 -0.62
N CYS A 500 13.89 22.41 -1.43
CA CYS A 500 12.66 23.20 -1.33
C CYS A 500 11.45 22.30 -1.07
N PHE A 501 11.61 21.26 -0.22
CA PHE A 501 10.77 20.06 -0.16
C PHE A 501 10.99 19.13 -1.36
N LEU A 502 10.72 19.65 -2.54
CA LEU A 502 11.10 19.03 -3.79
C LEU A 502 12.50 19.49 -4.19
N ALA A 503 13.27 18.57 -4.74
CA ALA A 503 14.67 18.75 -5.08
C ALA A 503 14.84 19.72 -6.26
N ARG A 504 15.48 20.89 -6.08
CA ARG A 504 15.53 21.92 -7.11
C ARG A 504 16.90 21.98 -7.80
N PRO A 505 16.98 21.75 -9.13
CA PRO A 505 18.17 22.07 -9.94
C PRO A 505 18.31 23.58 -10.18
N GLU A 506 19.45 24.01 -10.73
CA GLU A 506 19.70 25.43 -11.03
C GLU A 506 18.74 25.94 -12.11
N SER A 507 18.52 25.14 -13.15
CA SER A 507 17.48 25.32 -14.16
C SER A 507 16.52 24.13 -14.15
N THR A 508 15.25 24.39 -14.44
CA THR A 508 14.17 23.38 -14.43
C THR A 508 13.60 23.11 -15.82
N SER A 509 14.20 23.68 -16.87
CA SER A 509 13.94 23.29 -18.25
C SER A 509 14.78 22.07 -18.58
N LEU A 510 14.14 21.06 -19.16
CA LEU A 510 14.81 19.90 -19.72
C LEU A 510 14.40 19.83 -21.17
N ASP A 511 15.23 20.41 -22.02
CA ASP A 511 14.92 20.67 -23.42
C ASP A 511 15.32 19.47 -24.27
N PHE A 512 14.32 18.87 -24.92
CA PHE A 512 14.48 17.70 -25.78
C PHE A 512 13.90 17.97 -27.16
N PHE A 513 14.56 17.41 -28.17
CA PHE A 513 14.05 17.39 -29.53
C PHE A 513 13.60 15.97 -29.90
N PRO A 514 12.32 15.76 -30.28
CA PRO A 514 11.86 14.48 -30.81
C PRO A 514 12.22 14.38 -32.30
N ASN A 515 13.11 13.45 -32.65
CA ASN A 515 13.72 13.37 -33.98
C ASN A 515 12.85 12.70 -35.06
N ASN A 516 11.86 11.88 -34.68
CA ASN A 516 11.11 11.03 -35.62
C ASN A 516 9.59 11.18 -35.51
N LEU A 517 8.91 11.06 -36.67
CA LEU A 517 7.48 10.79 -36.77
C LEU A 517 7.14 9.39 -36.21
N PRO A 518 5.87 9.09 -35.90
CA PRO A 518 5.45 7.75 -35.48
C PRO A 518 6.02 6.65 -36.38
N LYS A 519 6.52 5.56 -35.80
CA LYS A 519 7.19 4.45 -36.53
C LYS A 519 6.35 3.89 -37.69
N ASP A 520 5.03 4.02 -37.65
CA ASP A 520 4.05 3.65 -38.68
C ASP A 520 4.00 4.60 -39.90
N GLN A 521 4.67 5.76 -39.83
CA GLN A 521 4.74 6.77 -40.90
C GLN A 521 6.16 7.03 -41.41
N ASN A 522 7.18 6.32 -40.90
CA ASN A 522 8.54 6.41 -41.44
C ASN A 522 8.69 5.47 -42.64
N PRO A 523 9.05 5.96 -43.85
CA PRO A 523 9.52 5.07 -44.91
C PRO A 523 10.82 4.39 -44.45
N PRO A 524 11.09 3.14 -44.87
CA PRO A 524 12.22 2.37 -44.37
C PRO A 524 13.51 3.05 -44.83
N THR A 525 14.26 3.62 -43.90
CA THR A 525 15.59 4.16 -44.20
C THR A 525 16.62 3.58 -43.23
N ASN A 526 17.58 2.88 -43.84
CA ASN A 526 18.76 2.32 -43.21
C ASN A 526 19.61 3.44 -42.59
N PHE A 527 20.20 3.13 -41.43
CA PHE A 527 21.30 3.87 -40.80
C PHE A 527 22.35 4.34 -41.83
N HIS A 528 22.68 5.63 -41.86
CA HIS A 528 24.06 6.15 -42.04
C HIS A 528 24.18 7.67 -41.77
N SER A 529 25.36 8.08 -41.29
CA SER A 529 25.84 9.39 -40.83
C SER A 529 25.90 10.50 -41.93
N PRO A 530 26.15 11.81 -41.60
CA PRO A 530 25.88 12.97 -42.48
C PRO A 530 27.14 13.47 -43.26
N PRO A 531 27.07 14.54 -44.08
CA PRO A 531 26.33 14.70 -45.35
C PRO A 531 27.26 15.12 -46.53
N LEU A 532 26.86 14.87 -47.79
CA LEU A 532 27.43 15.53 -48.97
C LEU A 532 26.34 15.90 -49.99
N ILE A 533 26.56 17.05 -50.62
CA ILE A 533 25.67 17.88 -51.45
C ILE A 533 25.43 17.26 -52.85
N MET A 534 24.20 17.34 -53.38
CA MET A 534 23.83 17.89 -54.71
C MET A 534 22.45 17.40 -55.24
N SER A 535 21.59 18.40 -55.55
CA SER A 535 20.61 18.55 -56.66
C SER A 535 19.76 17.37 -57.16
N GLY A 536 18.44 17.62 -57.31
CA GLY A 536 17.60 16.91 -58.28
C GLY A 536 16.09 16.94 -58.02
N GLU A 537 15.42 17.92 -58.65
CA GLU A 537 14.03 18.03 -59.15
C GLU A 537 12.90 17.01 -58.83
N GLU A 538 11.75 17.65 -58.51
CA GLU A 538 10.37 17.45 -59.01
C GLU A 538 9.57 16.15 -58.78
N GLY A 539 8.31 16.34 -58.35
CA GLY A 539 7.25 15.31 -58.45
C GLY A 539 6.04 15.52 -57.54
N SER A 540 5.20 16.49 -57.86
CA SER A 540 3.85 16.74 -57.29
C SER A 540 2.86 15.60 -57.58
N ALA A 541 1.99 15.25 -56.61
CA ALA A 541 0.58 14.94 -56.88
C ALA A 541 -0.30 15.01 -55.62
N HIS A 542 -1.41 15.73 -55.79
CA HIS A 542 -2.49 16.04 -54.85
C HIS A 542 -3.52 14.91 -54.66
N ALA A 543 -4.34 15.12 -53.62
CA ALA A 543 -5.78 14.84 -53.49
C ALA A 543 -6.12 13.61 -52.63
N ASP A 544 -6.88 13.64 -51.52
CA ASP A 544 -7.92 14.50 -50.91
C ASP A 544 -9.24 13.70 -50.77
N ASN A 545 -9.85 13.90 -49.58
CA ASN A 545 -11.22 13.63 -49.14
C ASN A 545 -11.77 12.20 -48.93
N GLY A 546 -12.40 12.05 -47.77
CA GLY A 546 -13.34 10.97 -47.48
C GLY A 546 -13.85 10.91 -46.03
N ILE A 547 -14.30 12.03 -45.46
CA ILE A 547 -15.15 12.04 -44.26
C ILE A 547 -16.59 11.78 -44.72
N ASP A 548 -17.19 10.67 -44.27
CA ASP A 548 -18.57 10.57 -43.73
C ASP A 548 -19.11 9.14 -43.75
N SER A 549 -19.23 8.54 -42.56
CA SER A 549 -20.49 7.97 -42.04
C SER A 549 -20.21 7.39 -40.64
N ILE A 550 -20.56 8.11 -39.57
CA ILE A 550 -21.91 8.26 -39.01
C ILE A 550 -22.41 6.93 -38.47
N THR A 551 -22.21 6.80 -37.15
CA THR A 551 -23.24 6.34 -36.20
C THR A 551 -24.06 5.12 -36.61
N ASP A 552 -23.48 3.93 -36.46
CA ASP A 552 -24.28 2.73 -36.26
C ASP A 552 -23.43 1.62 -35.63
N LYS A 553 -23.26 1.69 -34.30
CA LYS A 553 -22.88 0.56 -33.39
C LYS A 553 -22.67 1.01 -31.92
N LEU A 554 -23.55 1.87 -31.42
CA LEU A 554 -23.78 1.98 -29.97
C LEU A 554 -24.77 0.89 -29.58
N GLY A 555 -24.22 -0.25 -29.16
CA GLY A 555 -25.00 -1.42 -28.75
C GLY A 555 -24.16 -2.70 -28.68
N GLY A 556 -23.06 -2.69 -27.94
CA GLY A 556 -22.20 -3.86 -27.75
C GLY A 556 -21.67 -3.91 -26.31
N MET A 557 -22.17 -4.87 -25.54
CA MET A 557 -21.58 -5.27 -24.26
C MET A 557 -20.10 -5.65 -24.47
N ASN A 558 -19.25 -5.36 -23.47
CA ASN A 558 -17.88 -5.86 -23.36
C ASN A 558 -17.82 -7.34 -23.76
N THR A 559 -17.20 -7.63 -24.89
CA THR A 559 -16.95 -8.98 -25.39
C THR A 559 -15.49 -9.05 -25.83
N ASN A 560 -14.57 -9.00 -24.86
CA ASN A 560 -13.18 -9.38 -25.06
C ASN A 560 -12.66 -10.40 -24.03
N ASP A 561 -13.54 -11.00 -23.23
CA ASP A 561 -13.25 -12.33 -22.67
C ASP A 561 -13.68 -13.34 -23.74
N GLN A 562 -12.72 -13.86 -24.50
CA GLN A 562 -12.99 -15.14 -25.15
C GLN A 562 -13.27 -16.14 -24.03
N PRO A 563 -14.43 -16.84 -24.02
CA PRO A 563 -14.69 -17.86 -23.02
C PRO A 563 -13.56 -18.89 -23.11
N ARG A 564 -12.90 -19.15 -21.97
CA ARG A 564 -11.84 -20.17 -21.88
C ARG A 564 -12.37 -21.47 -22.48
N THR A 565 -11.55 -22.12 -23.27
CA THR A 565 -11.94 -23.40 -23.87
C THR A 565 -12.02 -24.46 -22.77
N GLU A 566 -12.78 -25.54 -22.99
CA GLU A 566 -12.82 -26.68 -22.04
C GLU A 566 -11.41 -27.27 -21.81
N GLU A 567 -10.52 -27.19 -22.80
CA GLU A 567 -9.12 -27.62 -22.70
C GLU A 567 -8.31 -26.70 -21.76
N ASP A 568 -8.56 -25.39 -21.78
CA ASP A 568 -7.92 -24.44 -20.87
C ASP A 568 -8.35 -24.68 -19.41
N TYR A 569 -9.65 -24.95 -19.19
CA TYR A 569 -10.15 -25.31 -17.87
C TYR A 569 -9.56 -26.63 -17.37
N ALA A 570 -9.41 -27.62 -18.26
CA ALA A 570 -8.85 -28.92 -17.93
C ALA A 570 -7.41 -28.82 -17.40
N GLN A 571 -6.61 -27.90 -17.95
CA GLN A 571 -5.19 -27.73 -17.59
C GLN A 571 -4.97 -26.78 -16.39
N ALA A 572 -5.98 -25.99 -16.02
CA ALA A 572 -5.89 -25.02 -14.93
C ALA A 572 -5.50 -25.69 -13.59
N GLN A 573 -4.45 -25.17 -12.96
CA GLN A 573 -3.98 -25.67 -11.66
C GLN A 573 -4.76 -25.02 -10.52
N LEU A 574 -5.32 -25.86 -9.63
CA LEU A 574 -6.10 -25.42 -8.48
C LEU A 574 -5.67 -26.19 -7.22
N THR A 575 -5.95 -25.61 -6.05
CA THR A 575 -5.98 -26.36 -4.79
C THR A 575 -7.37 -26.26 -4.21
N LEU A 576 -8.05 -27.39 -4.07
CA LEU A 576 -9.38 -27.47 -3.48
C LEU A 576 -9.29 -28.20 -2.14
N ARG A 577 -10.00 -27.66 -1.14
CA ARG A 577 -9.98 -28.16 0.24
C ARG A 577 -11.37 -28.57 0.66
N ALA A 578 -11.49 -29.59 1.48
CA ALA A 578 -12.75 -30.06 2.04
C ALA A 578 -12.61 -30.40 3.52
N ILE A 579 -13.64 -30.08 4.30
CA ILE A 579 -13.73 -30.50 5.70
C ILE A 579 -14.36 -31.89 5.77
N VAL A 580 -13.70 -32.79 6.48
CA VAL A 580 -14.10 -34.19 6.66
C VAL A 580 -14.03 -34.55 8.14
N THR A 581 -14.89 -35.45 8.60
CA THR A 581 -14.82 -35.96 9.98
C THR A 581 -13.62 -36.88 10.16
N SER A 582 -13.19 -37.12 11.40
CA SER A 582 -12.09 -38.04 11.72
C SER A 582 -12.37 -39.46 11.22
N ARG A 583 -13.66 -39.85 11.16
CA ARG A 583 -14.09 -41.13 10.61
C ARG A 583 -13.96 -41.16 9.09
N GLU A 584 -14.48 -40.15 8.40
CA GLU A 584 -14.37 -39.98 6.95
C GLU A 584 -12.89 -39.95 6.51
N ALA A 585 -12.07 -39.18 7.23
CA ALA A 585 -10.63 -39.14 7.02
C ALA A 585 -9.94 -40.50 7.17
N GLY A 586 -10.41 -41.36 8.08
CA GLY A 586 -9.91 -42.72 8.23
C GLY A 586 -10.19 -43.58 6.98
N VAL A 587 -11.37 -43.42 6.38
CA VAL A 587 -11.75 -44.09 5.13
C VAL A 587 -10.94 -43.54 3.94
N ILE A 588 -10.74 -42.23 3.87
CA ILE A 588 -9.96 -41.57 2.81
C ILE A 588 -8.48 -41.99 2.86
N ILE A 589 -7.90 -42.11 4.06
CA ILE A 589 -6.50 -42.53 4.22
C ILE A 589 -6.36 -44.03 3.95
N GLY A 590 -7.29 -44.86 4.42
CA GLY A 590 -7.21 -46.32 4.32
C GLY A 590 -6.14 -46.93 5.23
N LYS A 591 -6.08 -48.27 5.28
CA LYS A 591 -5.05 -48.98 6.08
C LYS A 591 -3.67 -48.65 5.52
N ALA A 592 -2.75 -48.24 6.40
CA ALA A 592 -1.39 -47.80 6.04
C ALA A 592 -1.30 -46.66 4.99
N GLY A 593 -2.39 -45.90 4.77
CA GLY A 593 -2.39 -44.84 3.76
C GLY A 593 -2.69 -45.31 2.33
N GLN A 594 -3.09 -46.57 2.13
CA GLN A 594 -3.28 -47.14 0.79
C GLN A 594 -4.35 -46.40 -0.03
N ASN A 595 -5.48 -46.02 0.56
CA ASN A 595 -6.58 -45.43 -0.21
C ASN A 595 -6.21 -44.03 -0.75
N VAL A 596 -5.52 -43.21 0.05
CA VAL A 596 -5.06 -41.89 -0.41
C VAL A 596 -3.89 -42.02 -1.40
N ALA A 597 -3.07 -43.08 -1.29
CA ALA A 597 -2.05 -43.40 -2.29
C ALA A 597 -2.70 -43.79 -3.63
N ASP A 598 -3.71 -44.66 -3.62
CA ASP A 598 -4.45 -45.05 -4.84
C ASP A 598 -5.12 -43.85 -5.53
N VAL A 599 -5.65 -42.89 -4.76
CA VAL A 599 -6.20 -41.64 -5.31
C VAL A 599 -5.10 -40.83 -6.01
N ARG A 600 -3.92 -40.69 -5.40
CA ARG A 600 -2.77 -39.98 -6.00
C ARG A 600 -2.28 -40.68 -7.26
N ASP A 601 -2.15 -42.00 -7.23
CA ASP A 601 -1.62 -42.80 -8.34
C ASP A 601 -2.56 -42.81 -9.55
N LYS A 602 -3.88 -42.88 -9.32
CA LYS A 602 -4.88 -42.91 -10.40
C LYS A 602 -5.14 -41.56 -11.05
N THR A 603 -5.03 -40.47 -10.29
CA THR A 603 -5.41 -39.12 -10.76
C THR A 603 -4.23 -38.18 -10.99
N GLY A 604 -3.05 -38.51 -10.46
CA GLY A 604 -1.85 -37.66 -10.53
C GLY A 604 -1.86 -36.44 -9.60
N VAL A 605 -2.86 -36.30 -8.73
CA VAL A 605 -2.97 -35.16 -7.80
C VAL A 605 -2.06 -35.29 -6.58
N ARG A 606 -1.71 -34.15 -5.97
CA ARG A 606 -1.18 -34.09 -4.60
C ARG A 606 -2.34 -33.99 -3.62
N ALA A 607 -2.82 -35.11 -3.09
CA ALA A 607 -3.88 -35.16 -2.08
C ALA A 607 -3.34 -35.45 -0.67
N GLY A 608 -3.85 -34.82 0.38
CA GLY A 608 -3.43 -35.09 1.77
C GLY A 608 -4.48 -34.72 2.81
N VAL A 609 -4.48 -35.41 3.95
CA VAL A 609 -5.42 -35.14 5.05
C VAL A 609 -4.67 -34.63 6.27
N SER A 610 -5.15 -33.54 6.88
CA SER A 610 -4.56 -32.90 8.06
C SER A 610 -4.37 -33.88 9.23
N LYS A 611 -3.37 -33.67 10.10
CA LYS A 611 -3.15 -34.51 11.28
C LYS A 611 -4.37 -34.49 12.22
N VAL A 612 -4.53 -35.55 13.01
CA VAL A 612 -5.60 -35.62 14.03
C VAL A 612 -5.25 -34.66 15.17
N VAL A 613 -6.19 -33.77 15.52
CA VAL A 613 -6.04 -32.84 16.64
C VAL A 613 -6.89 -33.35 17.81
N PRO A 614 -6.30 -33.64 19.00
CA PRO A 614 -7.05 -34.15 20.13
C PRO A 614 -8.20 -33.21 20.55
N GLY A 615 -9.43 -33.71 20.58
CA GLY A 615 -10.61 -32.92 20.96
C GLY A 615 -11.32 -32.17 19.82
N VAL A 616 -10.83 -32.29 18.57
CA VAL A 616 -11.51 -31.79 17.37
C VAL A 616 -11.83 -32.97 16.46
N HIS A 617 -13.10 -33.12 16.10
CA HIS A 617 -13.53 -34.23 15.25
C HIS A 617 -13.35 -33.94 13.74
N ASP A 618 -13.12 -32.69 13.37
CA ASP A 618 -12.94 -32.25 11.99
C ASP A 618 -11.47 -32.33 11.53
N ARG A 619 -11.28 -32.69 10.26
CA ARG A 619 -9.99 -32.75 9.55
C ARG A 619 -10.17 -32.11 8.18
N VAL A 620 -9.07 -31.69 7.56
CA VAL A 620 -9.10 -31.06 6.24
C VAL A 620 -8.41 -31.94 5.21
N LEU A 621 -9.15 -32.32 4.17
CA LEU A 621 -8.62 -32.90 2.93
C LEU A 621 -8.19 -31.76 2.01
N THR A 622 -6.95 -31.79 1.52
CA THR A 622 -6.40 -30.84 0.54
C THR A 622 -6.01 -31.61 -0.71
N VAL A 623 -6.47 -31.17 -1.88
CA VAL A 623 -6.19 -31.78 -3.19
C VAL A 623 -5.68 -30.70 -4.14
N THR A 624 -4.46 -30.87 -4.66
CA THR A 624 -3.82 -29.93 -5.60
C THR A 624 -3.46 -30.63 -6.90
N GLY A 625 -3.80 -30.02 -8.04
CA GLY A 625 -3.54 -30.55 -9.37
C GLY A 625 -4.29 -29.80 -10.47
N SER A 626 -4.39 -30.39 -11.66
CA SER A 626 -5.26 -29.88 -12.73
C SER A 626 -6.73 -30.07 -12.36
N LEU A 627 -7.62 -29.22 -12.90
CA LEU A 627 -9.04 -29.29 -12.57
C LEU A 627 -9.66 -30.65 -12.92
N THR A 628 -9.25 -31.27 -14.03
CA THR A 628 -9.72 -32.62 -14.43
C THR A 628 -9.34 -33.64 -13.37
N SER A 629 -8.06 -33.69 -13.00
CA SER A 629 -7.54 -34.59 -11.98
C SER A 629 -8.16 -34.35 -10.60
N ILE A 630 -8.43 -33.09 -10.23
CA ILE A 630 -9.10 -32.75 -8.96
C ILE A 630 -10.53 -33.29 -8.94
N SER A 631 -11.30 -33.08 -10.00
CA SER A 631 -12.68 -33.57 -10.08
C SER A 631 -12.77 -35.10 -9.99
N GLU A 632 -11.88 -35.81 -10.68
CA GLU A 632 -11.75 -37.27 -10.59
C GLU A 632 -11.36 -37.72 -9.17
N ALA A 633 -10.42 -37.01 -8.53
CA ALA A 633 -10.00 -37.33 -7.16
C ALA A 633 -11.15 -37.19 -6.16
N TYR A 634 -11.98 -36.14 -6.27
CA TYR A 634 -13.16 -35.99 -5.42
C TYR A 634 -14.26 -37.03 -5.71
N GLY A 635 -14.36 -37.52 -6.96
CA GLY A 635 -15.21 -38.66 -7.31
C GLY A 635 -14.77 -39.96 -6.63
N LEU A 636 -13.47 -40.29 -6.66
CA LEU A 636 -12.91 -41.45 -5.97
C LEU A 636 -13.04 -41.35 -4.44
N VAL A 637 -12.86 -40.15 -3.88
CA VAL A 637 -13.08 -39.88 -2.45
C VAL A 637 -14.54 -40.11 -2.08
N ALA A 638 -15.50 -39.63 -2.88
CA ALA A 638 -16.93 -39.86 -2.65
C ALA A 638 -17.28 -41.35 -2.66
N ASP A 639 -16.78 -42.10 -3.65
CA ASP A 639 -16.99 -43.55 -3.76
C ASP A 639 -16.41 -44.30 -2.54
N GLY A 640 -15.20 -43.93 -2.11
CA GLY A 640 -14.59 -44.46 -0.89
C GLY A 640 -15.43 -44.20 0.36
N LEU A 641 -15.96 -42.98 0.51
CA LEU A 641 -16.81 -42.60 1.65
C LEU A 641 -18.15 -43.33 1.67
N VAL A 642 -18.78 -43.54 0.51
CA VAL A 642 -20.01 -44.33 0.38
C VAL A 642 -19.77 -45.79 0.77
N LYS A 643 -18.66 -46.39 0.30
CA LYS A 643 -18.30 -47.78 0.62
C LYS A 643 -17.82 -47.98 2.07
N GLY A 644 -17.28 -46.94 2.70
CA GLY A 644 -16.73 -46.99 4.06
C GLY A 644 -17.67 -46.55 5.19
N ALA A 645 -18.87 -46.05 4.88
CA ALA A 645 -19.84 -45.62 5.89
C ALA A 645 -20.62 -46.80 6.51
N PRO A 646 -20.68 -46.96 7.85
CA PRO A 646 -21.55 -47.97 8.47
C PRO A 646 -23.03 -47.58 8.35
N GLN A 647 -23.88 -48.52 7.93
CA GLN A 647 -25.32 -48.32 7.65
C GLN A 647 -26.21 -47.98 8.87
N VAL A 648 -25.66 -47.67 10.05
CA VAL A 648 -26.46 -47.39 11.26
C VAL A 648 -25.93 -46.17 12.02
N GLY A 649 -26.71 -45.08 12.03
CA GLY A 649 -26.50 -43.90 12.86
C GLY A 649 -27.29 -43.97 14.17
N MET A 650 -26.72 -43.43 15.26
CA MET A 650 -27.43 -43.15 16.50
C MET A 650 -28.54 -42.13 16.22
N GLY A 651 -29.79 -42.60 16.15
CA GLY A 651 -30.97 -41.75 15.92
C GLY A 651 -31.98 -42.28 14.89
N GLY A 652 -31.77 -43.45 14.27
CA GLY A 652 -32.84 -44.14 13.52
C GLY A 652 -33.25 -43.52 12.18
N VAL A 653 -32.49 -42.57 11.62
CA VAL A 653 -32.71 -42.07 10.26
C VAL A 653 -31.78 -42.79 9.29
N VAL A 654 -32.37 -43.56 8.37
CA VAL A 654 -31.67 -44.27 7.29
C VAL A 654 -31.05 -43.25 6.35
N ALA A 655 -29.72 -43.24 6.23
CA ALA A 655 -29.01 -42.46 5.22
C ALA A 655 -29.35 -43.00 3.81
N SER A 656 -29.52 -42.11 2.83
CA SER A 656 -29.76 -42.50 1.44
C SER A 656 -28.67 -43.47 0.95
N PRO A 657 -29.01 -44.65 0.40
CA PRO A 657 -28.10 -45.79 0.34
C PRO A 657 -26.87 -45.64 -0.56
N ASN A 658 -26.77 -44.57 -1.37
CA ASN A 658 -25.70 -44.39 -2.38
C ASN A 658 -25.11 -42.96 -2.44
N THR A 659 -25.36 -42.09 -1.45
CA THR A 659 -24.86 -40.70 -1.48
C THR A 659 -24.14 -40.33 -0.19
N HIS A 660 -23.07 -39.52 -0.30
CA HIS A 660 -22.34 -38.98 0.85
C HIS A 660 -22.07 -37.48 0.62
N PRO A 661 -22.33 -36.60 1.60
CA PRO A 661 -22.03 -35.18 1.45
C PRO A 661 -20.51 -34.92 1.47
N ILE A 662 -20.03 -34.06 0.59
CA ILE A 662 -18.68 -33.47 0.62
C ILE A 662 -18.81 -31.99 0.94
N ARG A 663 -18.07 -31.52 1.94
CA ARG A 663 -18.11 -30.13 2.41
C ARG A 663 -16.88 -29.39 1.90
N LEU A 664 -17.00 -28.75 0.74
CA LEU A 664 -15.92 -27.98 0.13
C LEU A 664 -15.72 -26.66 0.87
N LEU A 665 -14.46 -26.28 1.07
CA LEU A 665 -14.05 -25.03 1.68
C LEU A 665 -13.77 -24.03 0.56
N ILE A 666 -14.59 -22.98 0.48
CA ILE A 666 -14.49 -21.95 -0.54
C ILE A 666 -14.30 -20.59 0.13
N SER A 667 -13.43 -19.75 -0.42
CA SER A 667 -13.26 -18.37 0.04
C SER A 667 -14.59 -17.60 0.04
N HIS A 668 -14.86 -16.82 1.09
CA HIS A 668 -16.03 -15.95 1.14
C HIS A 668 -16.14 -15.05 -0.10
N ASN A 669 -15.02 -14.53 -0.59
CA ASN A 669 -14.95 -13.62 -1.73
C ASN A 669 -15.27 -14.28 -3.08
N GLN A 670 -15.13 -15.60 -3.18
CA GLN A 670 -15.44 -16.39 -4.38
C GLN A 670 -16.82 -17.05 -4.31
N MET A 671 -17.54 -16.91 -3.19
CA MET A 671 -18.86 -17.54 -3.04
C MET A 671 -19.90 -16.98 -4.03
N GLY A 672 -19.76 -15.71 -4.43
CA GLY A 672 -20.65 -15.05 -5.37
C GLY A 672 -20.66 -15.70 -6.76
N THR A 673 -19.53 -16.25 -7.23
CA THR A 673 -19.44 -16.88 -8.56
C THR A 673 -20.08 -18.26 -8.60
N ILE A 674 -20.02 -18.99 -7.48
CA ILE A 674 -20.67 -20.31 -7.35
C ILE A 674 -22.19 -20.16 -7.16
N ILE A 675 -22.64 -19.20 -6.35
CA ILE A 675 -24.07 -18.97 -6.10
C ILE A 675 -24.75 -18.36 -7.34
N GLY A 676 -24.11 -17.36 -7.95
CA GLY A 676 -24.67 -16.58 -9.06
C GLY A 676 -25.80 -15.62 -8.62
N ARG A 677 -26.19 -14.72 -9.51
CA ARG A 677 -27.30 -13.76 -9.24
C ARG A 677 -28.57 -14.53 -8.89
N GLN A 678 -29.20 -14.19 -7.76
CA GLN A 678 -30.39 -14.86 -7.22
C GLN A 678 -30.26 -16.40 -7.03
N GLY A 679 -29.04 -16.95 -6.94
CA GLY A 679 -28.83 -18.39 -6.81
C GLY A 679 -28.96 -19.17 -8.13
N GLN A 680 -28.97 -18.49 -9.28
CA GLN A 680 -29.16 -19.14 -10.59
C GLN A 680 -28.03 -20.11 -10.93
N ARG A 681 -26.76 -19.77 -10.62
CA ARG A 681 -25.60 -20.60 -10.99
C ARG A 681 -25.53 -21.87 -10.13
N ILE A 682 -25.72 -21.77 -8.82
CA ILE A 682 -25.76 -22.95 -7.95
C ILE A 682 -26.93 -23.88 -8.29
N LYS A 683 -28.05 -23.35 -8.78
CA LYS A 683 -29.17 -24.16 -9.28
C LYS A 683 -28.80 -24.88 -10.59
N GLN A 684 -28.16 -24.17 -11.53
CA GLN A 684 -27.67 -24.75 -12.78
C GLN A 684 -26.67 -25.90 -12.54
N ILE A 685 -25.73 -25.72 -11.60
CA ILE A 685 -24.77 -26.77 -11.25
C ILE A 685 -25.49 -27.98 -10.65
N GLN A 686 -26.48 -27.77 -9.77
CA GLN A 686 -27.30 -28.85 -9.20
C GLN A 686 -28.08 -29.63 -10.28
N ASP A 687 -28.74 -28.92 -11.20
CA ASP A 687 -29.52 -29.52 -12.28
C ASP A 687 -28.63 -30.31 -13.26
N GLY A 688 -27.43 -29.81 -13.57
CA GLY A 688 -26.49 -30.45 -14.51
C GLY A 688 -25.70 -31.62 -13.93
N SER A 689 -25.48 -31.65 -12.61
CA SER A 689 -24.71 -32.71 -11.93
C SER A 689 -25.58 -33.73 -11.18
N GLY A 690 -26.87 -33.44 -11.00
CA GLY A 690 -27.79 -34.30 -10.23
C GLY A 690 -27.47 -34.36 -8.74
N VAL A 691 -26.70 -33.38 -8.22
CA VAL A 691 -26.36 -33.28 -6.80
C VAL A 691 -27.20 -32.19 -6.13
N ARG A 692 -27.33 -32.28 -4.81
CA ARG A 692 -27.86 -31.20 -3.98
C ARG A 692 -26.69 -30.36 -3.45
N MET A 693 -26.75 -29.04 -3.63
CA MET A 693 -25.72 -28.11 -3.15
C MET A 693 -26.30 -27.11 -2.17
N VAL A 694 -25.63 -26.91 -1.04
CA VAL A 694 -26.01 -25.91 -0.03
C VAL A 694 -24.78 -25.12 0.39
N ALA A 695 -24.78 -23.82 0.08
CA ALA A 695 -23.75 -22.89 0.56
C ALA A 695 -24.14 -22.34 1.94
N GLN A 696 -23.31 -22.59 2.96
CA GLN A 696 -23.55 -22.08 4.31
C GLN A 696 -23.34 -20.56 4.38
N LYS A 697 -24.18 -19.85 5.14
CA LYS A 697 -24.12 -18.38 5.28
C LYS A 697 -22.93 -17.89 6.09
N GLU A 698 -22.58 -18.64 7.13
CA GLU A 698 -21.54 -18.28 8.09
C GLU A 698 -20.16 -18.73 7.62
N MET A 699 -19.14 -17.93 7.91
CA MET A 699 -17.73 -18.32 7.75
C MET A 699 -17.34 -19.31 8.85
N LEU A 700 -16.38 -20.18 8.55
CA LEU A 700 -15.85 -21.08 9.55
C LEU A 700 -15.07 -20.32 10.63
N PRO A 701 -15.11 -20.77 11.90
CA PRO A 701 -14.37 -20.12 12.97
C PRO A 701 -12.90 -19.98 12.60
N GLN A 702 -12.34 -18.78 12.83
CA GLN A 702 -10.92 -18.50 12.59
C GLN A 702 -10.50 -18.61 11.11
N SER A 703 -11.45 -18.60 10.17
CA SER A 703 -11.23 -18.71 8.73
C SER A 703 -12.13 -17.74 7.96
N THR A 704 -11.71 -17.35 6.75
CA THR A 704 -12.56 -16.65 5.78
C THR A 704 -13.14 -17.61 4.73
N GLU A 705 -13.06 -18.92 4.97
CA GLU A 705 -13.70 -19.94 4.15
C GLU A 705 -15.12 -20.24 4.64
N ARG A 706 -16.00 -20.56 3.70
CA ARG A 706 -17.38 -20.99 3.91
C ARG A 706 -17.55 -22.38 3.32
N ILE A 707 -18.45 -23.16 3.90
CA ILE A 707 -18.74 -24.51 3.43
C ILE A 707 -19.75 -24.46 2.28
N VAL A 708 -19.40 -25.10 1.16
CA VAL A 708 -20.35 -25.54 0.14
C VAL A 708 -20.52 -27.05 0.30
N GLU A 709 -21.66 -27.47 0.83
CA GLU A 709 -22.01 -28.88 0.97
C GLU A 709 -22.58 -29.41 -0.35
N VAL A 710 -21.93 -30.42 -0.92
CA VAL A 710 -22.29 -31.08 -2.18
C VAL A 710 -22.67 -32.53 -1.86
N GLN A 711 -23.93 -32.90 -2.04
CA GLN A 711 -24.45 -34.23 -1.72
C GLN A 711 -25.03 -34.90 -2.97
N GLY A 712 -24.48 -36.03 -3.38
CA GLY A 712 -24.93 -36.77 -4.57
C GLY A 712 -24.23 -38.12 -4.74
N THR A 713 -24.39 -38.74 -5.91
CA THR A 713 -23.61 -39.92 -6.30
C THR A 713 -22.15 -39.54 -6.57
N PRO A 714 -21.18 -40.48 -6.52
CA PRO A 714 -19.78 -40.18 -6.82
C PRO A 714 -19.56 -39.50 -8.18
N ASP A 715 -20.26 -39.98 -9.22
CA ASP A 715 -20.25 -39.37 -10.57
C ASP A 715 -20.83 -37.95 -10.58
N GLY A 716 -21.92 -37.72 -9.85
CA GLY A 716 -22.50 -36.38 -9.71
C GLY A 716 -21.57 -35.41 -8.98
N ILE A 717 -20.88 -35.87 -7.93
CA ILE A 717 -19.90 -35.06 -7.19
C ILE A 717 -18.72 -34.67 -8.07
N GLN A 718 -18.20 -35.60 -8.89
CA GLN A 718 -17.15 -35.28 -9.86
C GLN A 718 -17.58 -34.16 -10.82
N LYS A 719 -18.76 -34.27 -11.42
CA LYS A 719 -19.33 -33.24 -12.31
C LYS A 719 -19.54 -31.90 -11.60
N ALA A 720 -20.01 -31.91 -10.36
CA ALA A 720 -20.21 -30.70 -9.58
C ALA A 720 -18.89 -30.01 -9.22
N VAL A 721 -17.86 -30.77 -8.82
CA VAL A 721 -16.52 -30.23 -8.51
C VAL A 721 -15.87 -29.62 -9.74
N TRP A 722 -16.07 -30.22 -10.93
CA TRP A 722 -15.63 -29.66 -12.20
C TRP A 722 -16.24 -28.27 -12.46
N GLU A 723 -17.57 -28.13 -12.38
CA GLU A 723 -18.25 -26.86 -12.61
C GLU A 723 -17.95 -25.81 -11.52
N ILE A 724 -17.80 -26.22 -10.26
CA ILE A 724 -17.34 -25.34 -9.17
C ILE A 724 -15.92 -24.85 -9.46
N GLY A 725 -15.04 -25.75 -9.90
CA GLY A 725 -13.66 -25.41 -10.20
C GLY A 725 -13.54 -24.45 -11.38
N LYS A 726 -14.38 -24.54 -12.41
CA LYS A 726 -14.47 -23.51 -13.47
C LYS A 726 -14.78 -22.13 -12.88
N CYS A 727 -15.78 -22.04 -12.00
CA CYS A 727 -16.13 -20.78 -11.32
C CYS A 727 -15.00 -20.23 -10.43
N LEU A 728 -14.17 -21.09 -9.84
CA LEU A 728 -13.00 -20.67 -9.05
C LEU A 728 -11.82 -20.25 -9.93
N VAL A 729 -11.65 -20.90 -11.08
CA VAL A 729 -10.60 -20.65 -12.07
C VAL A 729 -10.85 -19.33 -12.81
N ASP A 730 -12.12 -18.99 -13.07
CA ASP A 730 -12.53 -17.71 -13.67
C ASP A 730 -12.34 -16.52 -12.72
N ASP A 731 -12.44 -16.74 -11.41
CA ASP A 731 -12.35 -15.70 -10.39
C ASP A 731 -11.23 -16.00 -9.37
N MET A 732 -10.10 -16.51 -9.87
CA MET A 732 -8.96 -16.93 -9.04
C MET A 732 -8.37 -15.75 -8.25
N GLU A 733 -8.44 -14.54 -8.81
CA GLU A 733 -7.92 -13.33 -8.18
C GLU A 733 -8.68 -12.93 -6.89
N ARG A 734 -9.98 -13.21 -6.80
CA ARG A 734 -10.75 -12.98 -5.57
C ARG A 734 -10.44 -13.98 -4.46
N GLY A 735 -9.74 -15.07 -4.77
CA GLY A 735 -9.25 -16.04 -3.79
C GLY A 735 -8.02 -15.56 -3.01
N TYR A 736 -7.31 -14.51 -3.47
CA TYR A 736 -6.12 -13.99 -2.78
C TYR A 736 -6.44 -13.42 -1.40
N GLY A 737 -5.63 -13.78 -0.40
CA GLY A 737 -5.81 -13.35 0.99
C GLY A 737 -6.81 -14.18 1.80
N THR A 738 -7.25 -15.33 1.30
CA THR A 738 -8.15 -16.25 2.03
C THR A 738 -7.43 -16.87 3.23
N VAL A 739 -7.98 -16.66 4.44
CA VAL A 739 -7.52 -17.34 5.67
C VAL A 739 -8.11 -18.74 5.71
N LEU A 740 -7.24 -19.73 5.50
CA LEU A 740 -7.59 -21.14 5.42
C LEU A 740 -8.04 -21.70 6.78
N TYR A 741 -9.12 -22.47 6.79
CA TYR A 741 -9.60 -23.17 7.98
C TYR A 741 -8.59 -24.23 8.45
N SER A 742 -8.29 -24.20 9.75
CA SER A 742 -7.42 -25.15 10.43
C SER A 742 -8.15 -25.71 11.68
N PRO A 743 -8.29 -27.04 11.84
CA PRO A 743 -8.97 -27.63 12.99
C PRO A 743 -8.21 -27.34 14.30
N ALA A 744 -8.81 -26.58 15.23
CA ALA A 744 -8.20 -26.22 16.52
C ALA A 744 -9.17 -26.39 17.71
N VAL A 745 -8.63 -26.74 18.88
CA VAL A 745 -9.42 -27.05 20.10
C VAL A 745 -10.06 -25.78 20.67
N ARG A 746 -11.39 -25.76 20.78
CA ARG A 746 -12.12 -24.68 21.47
C ARG A 746 -11.80 -24.69 22.97
N VAL A 747 -11.26 -23.59 23.48
CA VAL A 747 -11.06 -23.38 24.92
C VAL A 747 -12.35 -22.80 25.51
N GLN A 748 -13.18 -23.65 26.11
CA GLN A 748 -14.34 -23.21 26.88
C GLN A 748 -13.83 -22.59 28.21
N GLY A 749 -14.06 -21.29 28.39
CA GLY A 749 -13.59 -20.54 29.57
C GLY A 749 -14.32 -20.98 30.84
N GLY A 750 -13.60 -21.67 31.74
CA GLY A 750 -14.04 -21.94 33.10
C GLY A 750 -13.83 -20.72 34.00
N ALA A 751 -14.77 -20.50 34.92
CA ALA A 751 -14.73 -19.44 35.93
C ALA A 751 -13.45 -19.49 36.79
N PRO A 752 -12.98 -18.35 37.34
CA PRO A 752 -11.81 -18.33 38.22
C PRO A 752 -12.13 -19.01 39.56
N PRO A 753 -11.16 -19.69 40.20
CA PRO A 753 -11.33 -20.14 41.59
C PRO A 753 -11.28 -18.93 42.54
N PRO A 754 -11.93 -19.01 43.72
CA PRO A 754 -11.95 -17.91 44.66
C PRO A 754 -10.57 -17.74 45.32
N MET A 755 -10.12 -16.49 45.43
CA MET A 755 -8.95 -16.10 46.21
C MET A 755 -9.18 -16.37 47.70
N ASN A 756 -8.20 -16.99 48.36
CA ASN A 756 -7.92 -16.76 49.77
C ASN A 756 -6.40 -16.72 49.98
N GLY A 757 -5.95 -15.74 50.76
CA GLY A 757 -4.57 -15.27 50.81
C GLY A 757 -3.62 -15.97 51.79
N ALA A 758 -2.37 -15.45 51.79
CA ALA A 758 -1.24 -15.56 52.73
C ALA A 758 0.09 -16.00 52.06
N PRO A 759 1.27 -15.58 52.59
CA PRO A 759 2.35 -15.05 51.75
C PRO A 759 3.66 -15.86 51.71
N ALA A 760 4.48 -15.52 50.69
CA ALA A 760 5.96 -15.54 50.58
C ALA A 760 6.78 -16.80 50.97
N GLY A 761 7.61 -17.27 50.02
CA GLY A 761 8.73 -18.18 50.27
C GLY A 761 9.69 -18.29 49.08
N GLN A 762 10.97 -17.98 49.32
CA GLN A 762 12.13 -18.03 48.41
C GLN A 762 12.44 -19.44 47.84
N GLY A 763 13.11 -19.49 46.68
CA GLY A 763 13.81 -20.71 46.24
C GLY A 763 14.44 -20.61 44.85
N TYR A 764 15.78 -20.64 44.81
CA TYR A 764 16.69 -20.65 43.66
C TYR A 764 16.57 -21.90 42.77
N GLY A 765 16.97 -21.79 41.50
CA GLY A 765 17.52 -22.93 40.74
C GLY A 765 17.24 -22.92 39.24
N ALA A 766 18.20 -22.46 38.43
CA ALA A 766 18.37 -22.91 37.04
C ALA A 766 19.18 -24.24 37.04
N PRO A 767 19.14 -25.05 35.95
CA PRO A 767 20.08 -24.79 34.85
C PRO A 767 19.58 -25.09 33.41
N ARG A 768 20.31 -24.47 32.48
CA ARG A 768 20.65 -24.76 31.05
C ARG A 768 20.53 -26.26 30.64
N SER A 769 20.49 -26.73 29.38
CA SER A 769 20.51 -26.26 27.97
C SER A 769 20.58 -27.53 27.08
N TYR A 770 20.02 -27.55 25.86
CA TYR A 770 20.69 -27.85 24.56
C TYR A 770 19.69 -28.32 23.48
N ASN A 771 19.88 -27.76 22.28
CA ASN A 771 19.28 -28.17 21.02
C ASN A 771 19.74 -29.58 20.58
N ARG A 772 18.85 -30.35 19.93
CA ARG A 772 19.25 -31.25 18.84
C ARG A 772 18.10 -31.47 17.85
N THR A 773 18.39 -31.10 16.62
CA THR A 773 17.71 -31.37 15.35
C THR A 773 17.76 -32.87 14.99
N GLY A 774 16.76 -33.36 14.26
CA GLY A 774 16.86 -34.67 13.60
C GLY A 774 15.53 -35.32 13.25
N ASN A 775 15.24 -35.37 11.95
CA ASN A 775 14.27 -36.27 11.31
C ASN A 775 14.44 -37.73 11.75
N GLY A 776 13.35 -38.50 11.71
CA GLY A 776 13.42 -39.96 11.59
C GLY A 776 12.38 -40.70 12.41
N ALA A 777 11.64 -41.57 11.74
CA ALA A 777 10.64 -42.48 12.30
C ALA A 777 11.22 -43.45 13.32
N ASP A 778 10.41 -43.89 14.30
CA ASP A 778 10.06 -45.31 14.42
C ASP A 778 9.08 -45.60 15.56
N PHE A 779 8.23 -46.59 15.31
CA PHE A 779 7.21 -47.15 16.21
C PHE A 779 7.81 -48.18 17.18
N THR A 780 7.22 -48.27 18.38
CA THR A 780 7.00 -49.45 19.25
C THR A 780 6.70 -48.92 20.66
N GLY A 781 5.79 -49.40 21.51
CA GLY A 781 4.82 -50.48 21.49
C GLY A 781 4.30 -50.66 22.93
N ALA A 782 3.08 -50.19 23.21
CA ALA A 782 2.11 -50.68 24.22
C ALA A 782 2.56 -50.84 25.73
N PRO A 783 1.67 -51.20 26.69
CA PRO A 783 1.23 -50.31 27.80
C PRO A 783 1.24 -51.07 29.16
N PRO A 784 0.23 -51.00 30.07
CA PRO A 784 -0.59 -49.94 30.69
C PRO A 784 -0.49 -49.95 32.25
N GLN A 785 -1.20 -49.04 32.95
CA GLN A 785 -1.96 -49.26 34.22
C GLN A 785 -2.06 -47.94 35.04
N SER A 786 -3.04 -47.66 35.88
CA SER A 786 -4.49 -47.97 36.03
C SER A 786 -4.93 -47.33 37.36
N TYR A 787 -6.25 -47.21 37.57
CA TYR A 787 -7.00 -46.78 38.77
C TYR A 787 -7.02 -45.26 39.05
N GLY A 788 -8.17 -44.59 39.25
CA GLY A 788 -9.55 -45.02 39.43
C GLY A 788 -10.14 -44.37 40.70
N ALA A 789 -11.23 -43.60 40.58
CA ALA A 789 -12.32 -43.46 41.59
C ALA A 789 -13.28 -42.27 41.27
N GLN A 790 -14.38 -42.57 40.57
CA GLN A 790 -15.79 -42.56 41.03
C GLN A 790 -16.44 -41.35 41.80
N PRO A 791 -17.80 -41.24 41.80
CA PRO A 791 -18.51 -40.04 41.32
C PRO A 791 -19.55 -39.45 42.29
N ARG A 792 -20.01 -38.20 42.09
CA ARG A 792 -21.33 -37.68 42.53
C ARG A 792 -21.80 -36.56 41.59
N ARG A 793 -22.87 -36.72 40.80
CA ARG A 793 -24.34 -36.78 41.05
C ARG A 793 -24.99 -35.38 40.97
N ASN A 794 -25.80 -35.25 39.92
CA ASN A 794 -26.70 -34.16 39.56
C ASN A 794 -27.54 -33.59 40.72
N THR A 795 -27.65 -32.25 40.72
CA THR A 795 -28.89 -31.50 41.01
C THR A 795 -28.83 -30.15 40.28
N GLY A 796 -29.74 -29.91 39.35
CA GLY A 796 -30.26 -28.56 39.05
C GLY A 796 -31.77 -28.58 39.31
N PRO A 797 -32.53 -27.50 39.02
CA PRO A 797 -32.15 -26.14 38.66
C PRO A 797 -32.75 -25.11 39.67
N GLU A 798 -32.58 -23.82 39.37
CA GLU A 798 -33.42 -22.65 39.79
C GLU A 798 -32.60 -21.45 40.27
N SER A 799 -32.73 -20.38 39.47
CA SER A 799 -32.38 -18.96 39.68
C SER A 799 -31.35 -18.40 38.68
N ALA A 800 -31.65 -18.52 37.39
CA ALA A 800 -31.12 -17.58 36.40
C ALA A 800 -32.14 -16.44 36.28
N GLY A 801 -31.87 -15.32 36.97
CA GLY A 801 -32.49 -14.04 36.63
C GLY A 801 -32.11 -13.64 35.20
N PRO A 802 -32.91 -12.80 34.52
CA PRO A 802 -32.62 -12.39 33.16
C PRO A 802 -31.28 -11.63 33.10
N PRO A 803 -30.55 -11.71 31.98
CA PRO A 803 -29.27 -11.03 31.84
C PRO A 803 -29.48 -9.50 31.86
N PRO A 804 -28.50 -8.72 32.36
CA PRO A 804 -28.55 -7.28 32.25
C PRO A 804 -28.56 -6.91 30.77
N ALA A 805 -29.61 -6.20 30.35
CA ALA A 805 -29.70 -5.59 29.04
C ALA A 805 -28.54 -4.61 28.87
N VAL A 806 -27.81 -4.76 27.77
CA VAL A 806 -27.01 -3.67 27.21
C VAL A 806 -27.97 -2.76 26.46
N GLU A 807 -27.98 -1.49 26.86
CA GLU A 807 -28.63 -0.42 26.11
C GLU A 807 -28.01 -0.33 24.70
N ASP A 808 -28.90 -0.08 23.76
CA ASP A 808 -28.70 0.12 22.32
C ASP A 808 -28.31 -1.12 21.50
N GLY A 809 -29.16 -1.39 20.50
CA GLY A 809 -29.04 -2.47 19.53
C GLY A 809 -27.88 -2.28 18.56
N GLU A 810 -26.65 -2.26 19.08
CA GLU A 810 -25.44 -2.35 18.29
C GLU A 810 -25.15 -3.80 17.91
N ASP A 811 -24.91 -4.05 16.62
CA ASP A 811 -24.52 -5.35 16.10
C ASP A 811 -23.23 -5.85 16.78
N ILE A 812 -23.31 -6.98 17.48
CA ILE A 812 -22.15 -7.64 18.09
C ILE A 812 -21.26 -8.15 16.96
N GLN A 813 -20.07 -7.56 16.83
CA GLN A 813 -19.08 -7.98 15.85
C GLN A 813 -18.03 -8.88 16.52
N THR A 814 -17.42 -9.76 15.75
CA THR A 814 -16.27 -10.55 16.19
C THR A 814 -15.10 -10.34 15.23
N GLN A 815 -13.95 -9.94 15.77
CA GLN A 815 -12.73 -9.69 15.01
C GLN A 815 -11.62 -10.62 15.51
N ASN A 816 -10.86 -11.21 14.59
CA ASN A 816 -9.74 -12.10 14.91
C ASN A 816 -8.43 -11.47 14.45
N ILE A 817 -7.39 -11.56 15.29
CA ILE A 817 -6.03 -11.12 14.97
C ILE A 817 -5.02 -12.22 15.32
N SER A 818 -3.94 -12.33 14.53
CA SER A 818 -2.89 -13.33 14.73
C SER A 818 -1.62 -12.66 15.25
N ILE A 819 -1.02 -13.28 16.28
CA ILE A 819 0.11 -12.72 17.00
C ILE A 819 1.16 -13.83 17.25
N PRO A 820 2.40 -13.69 16.76
CA PRO A 820 3.51 -14.61 17.05
C PRO A 820 3.56 -15.07 18.52
N ALA A 821 3.70 -16.38 18.76
CA ALA A 821 3.54 -17.02 20.07
C ALA A 821 4.56 -16.53 21.10
N ASP A 822 5.74 -16.17 20.62
CA ASP A 822 6.80 -15.54 21.39
C ASP A 822 6.37 -14.16 21.91
N MET A 823 5.50 -13.43 21.20
CA MET A 823 4.97 -12.12 21.61
C MET A 823 3.68 -12.23 22.43
N VAL A 824 3.00 -13.37 22.48
CA VAL A 824 1.77 -13.50 23.26
C VAL A 824 1.98 -13.34 24.77
N GLY A 825 3.15 -13.72 25.27
CA GLY A 825 3.48 -13.58 26.69
C GLY A 825 3.40 -12.14 27.21
N CYS A 826 3.80 -11.15 26.39
CA CYS A 826 3.77 -9.73 26.80
C CYS A 826 2.34 -9.17 26.85
N ILE A 827 1.47 -9.64 25.96
CA ILE A 827 0.08 -9.19 25.85
C ILE A 827 -0.78 -9.76 26.98
N ILE A 828 -0.50 -11.01 27.38
CA ILE A 828 -1.17 -11.63 28.54
C ILE A 828 -0.70 -10.96 29.84
N GLY A 829 0.60 -10.68 29.98
CA GLY A 829 1.20 -10.17 31.20
C GLY A 829 1.35 -11.26 32.28
N ARG A 830 2.17 -11.00 33.32
CA ARG A 830 2.38 -11.95 34.43
C ARG A 830 1.05 -12.22 35.14
N GLY A 831 0.59 -13.47 35.12
CA GLY A 831 -0.69 -13.88 35.70
C GLY A 831 -1.95 -13.42 34.95
N GLY A 832 -1.83 -12.93 33.70
CA GLY A 832 -2.98 -12.48 32.92
C GLY A 832 -3.47 -11.07 33.27
N SER A 833 -2.71 -10.29 34.04
CA SER A 833 -3.09 -8.96 34.51
C SER A 833 -3.35 -7.99 33.35
N LYS A 834 -2.46 -7.97 32.35
CA LYS A 834 -2.51 -7.01 31.24
C LYS A 834 -3.68 -7.28 30.30
N ILE A 835 -3.92 -8.54 29.93
CA ILE A 835 -5.10 -8.89 29.13
C ILE A 835 -6.41 -8.65 29.89
N SER A 836 -6.41 -8.80 31.22
CA SER A 836 -7.60 -8.50 32.04
C SER A 836 -7.90 -7.00 32.08
N GLU A 837 -6.87 -6.15 32.12
CA GLU A 837 -7.00 -4.71 32.00
C GLU A 837 -7.53 -4.29 30.62
N ILE A 838 -7.00 -4.89 29.55
CA ILE A 838 -7.46 -4.66 28.17
C ILE A 838 -8.94 -5.04 28.02
N ARG A 839 -9.38 -6.18 28.57
CA ARG A 839 -10.80 -6.56 28.57
C ARG A 839 -11.67 -5.57 29.35
N LYS A 840 -11.21 -5.11 30.52
CA LYS A 840 -11.94 -4.16 31.37
C LYS A 840 -12.07 -2.77 30.73
N SER A 841 -11.03 -2.29 30.08
CA SER A 841 -10.99 -0.94 29.47
C SER A 841 -11.67 -0.86 28.11
N SER A 842 -11.61 -1.95 27.33
CA SER A 842 -12.28 -2.05 26.03
C SER A 842 -13.77 -2.42 26.14
N GLY A 843 -14.18 -3.11 27.20
CA GLY A 843 -15.52 -3.69 27.30
C GLY A 843 -15.74 -4.89 26.38
N ALA A 844 -14.73 -5.30 25.61
CA ALA A 844 -14.82 -6.41 24.68
C ALA A 844 -14.38 -7.74 25.33
N ARG A 845 -15.01 -8.83 24.89
CA ARG A 845 -14.65 -10.19 25.27
C ARG A 845 -13.50 -10.68 24.40
N ILE A 846 -12.30 -10.76 24.97
CA ILE A 846 -11.09 -11.20 24.24
C ILE A 846 -10.76 -12.65 24.62
N SER A 847 -10.63 -13.57 23.66
CA SER A 847 -10.23 -14.98 23.84
C SER A 847 -8.91 -15.25 23.14
N ILE A 848 -8.01 -16.05 23.74
CA ILE A 848 -6.66 -16.33 23.22
C ILE A 848 -6.51 -17.84 22.99
N ALA A 849 -6.11 -18.24 21.79
CA ALA A 849 -5.86 -19.64 21.46
C ALA A 849 -4.70 -20.21 22.29
N LYS A 850 -4.85 -21.41 22.88
CA LYS A 850 -3.84 -22.04 23.76
C LYS A 850 -2.58 -22.51 23.02
N ALA A 851 -2.67 -22.79 21.73
CA ALA A 851 -1.57 -23.22 20.87
C ALA A 851 -1.47 -22.30 19.62
N PRO A 852 -0.29 -22.23 18.96
CA PRO A 852 -0.16 -21.56 17.67
C PRO A 852 -1.09 -22.18 16.62
N HIS A 853 -1.63 -21.36 15.72
CA HIS A 853 -2.63 -21.74 14.71
C HIS A 853 -2.02 -22.04 13.32
N ASP A 854 -0.73 -21.76 13.13
CA ASP A 854 0.04 -21.92 11.90
C ASP A 854 1.48 -22.44 12.19
N GLU A 855 2.17 -22.95 11.16
CA GLU A 855 3.54 -23.48 11.27
C GLU A 855 4.59 -22.38 11.50
N THR A 856 4.22 -21.11 11.30
CA THR A 856 5.00 -19.89 11.59
C THR A 856 5.01 -19.55 13.09
N GLY A 857 4.19 -20.22 13.91
CA GLY A 857 4.20 -20.08 15.35
C GLY A 857 3.37 -18.91 15.88
N GLU A 858 2.36 -18.41 15.16
CA GLU A 858 1.44 -17.36 15.60
C GLU A 858 0.21 -17.90 16.33
N ARG A 859 -0.30 -17.18 17.31
CA ARG A 859 -1.47 -17.51 18.15
C ARG A 859 -2.57 -16.50 17.90
N MET A 860 -3.79 -17.00 17.73
CA MET A 860 -4.94 -16.16 17.43
C MET A 860 -5.60 -15.57 18.68
N PHE A 861 -5.99 -14.31 18.57
CA PHE A 861 -6.82 -13.56 19.52
C PHE A 861 -8.17 -13.28 18.86
N THR A 862 -9.26 -13.58 19.56
CA THR A 862 -10.64 -13.32 19.14
C THR A 862 -11.24 -12.26 20.04
N ILE A 863 -11.74 -11.17 19.47
CA ILE A 863 -12.34 -10.03 20.17
C ILE A 863 -13.82 -9.97 19.79
N THR A 864 -14.71 -10.01 20.78
CA THR A 864 -16.17 -9.99 20.57
C THR A 864 -16.81 -8.91 21.43
N GLY A 865 -17.61 -8.04 20.82
CA GLY A 865 -18.24 -6.88 21.45
C GLY A 865 -18.87 -5.96 20.41
N GLY A 866 -19.42 -4.82 20.85
CA GLY A 866 -19.87 -3.77 19.94
C GLY A 866 -18.72 -3.22 19.08
N PRO A 867 -18.98 -2.56 17.94
CA PRO A 867 -17.94 -2.09 17.02
C PRO A 867 -16.89 -1.20 17.70
N THR A 868 -17.35 -0.30 18.58
CA THR A 868 -16.51 0.60 19.39
C THR A 868 -15.66 -0.15 20.42
N ALA A 869 -16.23 -1.17 21.07
CA ALA A 869 -15.52 -2.02 22.03
C ALA A 869 -14.44 -2.87 21.34
N ASN A 870 -14.75 -3.43 20.17
CA ASN A 870 -13.82 -4.22 19.37
C ASN A 870 -12.65 -3.38 18.87
N GLU A 871 -12.92 -2.19 18.32
CA GLU A 871 -11.87 -1.31 17.84
C GLU A 871 -10.94 -0.87 18.98
N LYS A 872 -11.50 -0.57 20.16
CA LYS A 872 -10.73 -0.23 21.35
C LYS A 872 -9.88 -1.39 21.86
N ALA A 873 -10.41 -2.61 21.85
CA ALA A 873 -9.65 -3.81 22.22
C ALA A 873 -8.52 -4.13 21.23
N LEU A 874 -8.80 -3.98 19.92
CA LEU A 874 -7.83 -4.20 18.85
C LEU A 874 -6.66 -3.22 18.99
N TYR A 875 -6.97 -1.95 19.23
CA TYR A 875 -5.99 -0.89 19.47
C TYR A 875 -5.05 -1.24 20.64
N LEU A 876 -5.61 -1.59 21.80
CA LEU A 876 -4.83 -1.93 22.99
C LEU A 876 -3.97 -3.20 22.81
N LEU A 877 -4.43 -4.17 22.02
CA LEU A 877 -3.66 -5.38 21.72
C LEU A 877 -2.48 -5.07 20.79
N TYR A 878 -2.68 -4.27 19.74
CA TYR A 878 -1.61 -3.87 18.83
C TYR A 878 -0.58 -2.96 19.50
N GLU A 879 -1.01 -2.02 20.34
CA GLU A 879 -0.12 -1.15 21.12
C GLU A 879 0.84 -1.97 22.01
N ASN A 880 0.33 -3.02 22.66
CA ASN A 880 1.16 -3.91 23.48
C ASN A 880 2.11 -4.80 22.67
N LEU A 881 1.70 -5.17 21.47
CA LEU A 881 2.48 -5.98 20.54
C LEU A 881 3.63 -5.16 19.93
N GLU A 882 3.35 -3.92 19.53
CA GLU A 882 4.35 -2.97 19.06
C GLU A 882 5.36 -2.64 20.17
N ALA A 883 4.91 -2.41 21.40
CA ALA A 883 5.80 -2.17 22.54
C ALA A 883 6.78 -3.34 22.80
N GLU A 884 6.36 -4.59 22.67
CA GLU A 884 7.26 -5.75 22.85
C GLU A 884 8.17 -6.00 21.65
N LYS A 885 7.71 -5.74 20.42
CA LYS A 885 8.57 -5.76 19.23
C LYS A 885 9.69 -4.74 19.36
N MET A 886 9.35 -3.53 19.81
CA MET A 886 10.30 -2.45 20.08
C MET A 886 11.25 -2.83 21.21
N ARG A 887 10.81 -3.51 22.28
CA ARG A 887 11.71 -3.98 23.35
C ARG A 887 12.76 -4.99 22.85
N ARG A 888 12.40 -5.83 21.87
CA ARG A 888 13.29 -6.89 21.34
C ARG A 888 14.28 -6.38 20.29
N SER A 889 13.93 -5.37 19.52
CA SER A 889 14.84 -4.75 18.54
C SER A 889 15.95 -3.91 19.18
N GLN A 890 15.89 -3.70 20.49
CA GLN A 890 16.83 -2.86 21.26
C GLN A 890 17.94 -3.67 21.96
N ILE A 891 17.92 -5.00 21.88
CA ILE A 891 18.93 -5.87 22.48
C ILE A 891 20.01 -6.16 21.43
N PRO A 892 21.28 -5.75 21.61
CA PRO A 892 22.36 -6.04 20.66
C PRO A 892 22.59 -7.56 20.51
N GLU A 893 22.80 -8.05 19.29
CA GLU A 893 23.19 -9.43 18.97
C GLU A 893 24.58 -9.75 19.53
N ALA A 894 24.64 -10.02 20.84
CA ALA A 894 25.73 -10.73 21.48
C ALA A 894 25.13 -11.63 22.57
N ALA A 895 24.37 -12.64 22.13
CA ALA A 895 24.19 -13.96 22.77
C ALA A 895 22.93 -14.65 22.25
N ALA A 896 23.01 -15.26 21.07
CA ALA A 896 22.38 -16.55 20.71
C ALA A 896 22.87 -16.98 19.33
#